data_AF-A0AAU9DH83-F1
#
_entry.id   AF-A0AAU9DH83-F1
#
_cell.length_a   1.000
_cell.length_b   1.000
_cell.length_c   1.000
_cell.angle_alpha   90.00
_cell.angle_beta   90.00
_cell.angle_gamma   90.00
#
_symmetry.space_group_name_H-M   'P 1'
#
loop_
_entity.id
_entity.type
_entity.pdbx_description
1 polymer ?
#
loop_
_entity_poly.entity_id
_entity_poly.type
_entity_poly.pdbx_seq_one_letter_code
_entity_poly.pdbx_strand_id
1 'polypeptide(L)'
;MKKYDVTEKCIGCRACLGVAELNFDINDKNKAFILKQPDSKDEEEKCEKAKNICPVDAIIEKIKENKEEVRNLEKNDLVFANANIKETLDKYPELKRVLVKLSPKFKRMQNPIMYNTLARFATFKDASKITGVSICEILHTINEYLGIEKKLVENMPECVAAMKEDNGFEKESSPINWEESNERYIYNNNSIEELIDKVSKLKPQENIVMLSVELPLELLKLVVGLKFKYNIEKNREYRLSIFNSKSEEIVDWKDRKDEFEILDVRTMESDPFDIIIKKAYSLEEDSGFILIQKFNPIPMINMLNEMGFESIVDEKRRNEVWIYFHKKVLIEEEKTAIEDKIDVVIQSATPVAYPVMMRLLQSKKIRKSVNIKELKVWEETEKHLGWIVNGKADISFSALITSGKLKNSDVKIPALFVWDNFVILTRYKANGLEDIKGKEIYAPLFEDAPPAKITKYLIQASGFDIDDFKFKYGEPFGRPEKIYSDFVTGKADTVILREPEAAYAIKAMKDRGEKISIISYNKIWNEINKGFGSFPNAGILLKGEFTRKYPELTKVLLEELKEAINWVNNNRKAAAELSFDMMRQPVDRIEEFLDRVNFKYVEGDELVDKVKQYFDILVKEDIVNDVVDDKFLNMFKLD
;
A
#
# COMPACT_ATOMS: atom_id res chain seq x y z
N MET A 1 -39.37 13.28 -21.63
CA MET A 1 -38.25 12.35 -21.41
C MET A 1 -37.19 12.53 -22.47
N LYS A 2 -35.95 12.47 -22.00
CA LYS A 2 -34.74 12.19 -22.78
C LYS A 2 -34.91 10.90 -23.58
N LYS A 3 -34.24 10.82 -24.74
CA LYS A 3 -34.14 9.58 -25.51
C LYS A 3 -32.70 9.10 -25.46
N TYR A 4 -32.48 7.80 -25.43
CA TYR A 4 -31.17 7.20 -25.34
C TYR A 4 -30.82 6.40 -26.59
N ASP A 5 -29.55 6.13 -26.82
CA ASP A 5 -29.06 5.21 -27.85
C ASP A 5 -27.85 4.44 -27.35
N VAL A 6 -27.57 3.26 -27.93
CA VAL A 6 -26.39 2.47 -27.60
C VAL A 6 -25.47 2.40 -28.80
N THR A 7 -24.24 2.87 -28.63
CA THR A 7 -23.22 2.91 -29.68
C THR A 7 -22.49 1.57 -29.81
N GLU A 8 -21.75 1.41 -30.92
CA GLU A 8 -20.93 0.23 -31.20
C GLU A 8 -19.86 -0.08 -30.14
N LYS A 9 -19.54 0.90 -29.27
CA LYS A 9 -18.58 0.75 -28.16
C LYS A 9 -19.02 -0.25 -27.10
N CYS A 10 -20.29 -0.65 -27.05
CA CYS A 10 -20.80 -1.57 -26.04
C CYS A 10 -20.01 -2.89 -26.02
N ILE A 11 -19.64 -3.40 -24.84
CA ILE A 11 -18.87 -4.66 -24.73
C ILE A 11 -19.71 -5.86 -24.27
N GLY A 12 -21.03 -5.70 -24.10
CA GLY A 12 -21.90 -6.80 -23.72
C GLY A 12 -21.82 -7.25 -22.26
N CYS A 13 -21.36 -6.39 -21.35
CA CYS A 13 -21.19 -6.71 -19.93
C CYS A 13 -22.51 -6.83 -19.13
N ARG A 14 -23.65 -6.47 -19.74
CA ARG A 14 -25.01 -6.54 -19.17
C ARG A 14 -25.30 -5.66 -17.94
N ALA A 15 -24.39 -4.76 -17.55
CA ALA A 15 -24.59 -3.87 -16.39
C ALA A 15 -25.88 -3.01 -16.50
N CYS A 16 -26.23 -2.55 -17.70
CA CYS A 16 -27.45 -1.77 -17.94
C CYS A 16 -28.75 -2.57 -17.70
N LEU A 17 -28.75 -3.88 -17.96
CA LEU A 17 -29.92 -4.74 -17.70
C LEU A 17 -30.17 -4.88 -16.19
N GLY A 18 -29.11 -4.89 -15.37
CA GLY A 18 -29.26 -5.01 -13.91
C GLY A 18 -29.92 -3.80 -13.23
N VAL A 19 -30.04 -2.67 -13.92
CA VAL A 19 -30.61 -1.42 -13.38
C VAL A 19 -31.80 -0.87 -14.17
N ALA A 20 -31.89 -1.20 -15.46
CA ALA A 20 -32.92 -0.72 -16.38
C ALA A 20 -33.39 -1.85 -17.34
N GLU A 21 -33.74 -3.01 -16.78
CA GLU A 21 -34.16 -4.22 -17.50
C GLU A 21 -35.34 -4.02 -18.46
N LEU A 22 -36.22 -3.06 -18.19
CA LEU A 22 -37.38 -2.77 -19.06
C LEU A 22 -37.01 -1.93 -20.28
N ASN A 23 -35.84 -1.29 -20.28
CA ASN A 23 -35.42 -0.31 -21.30
C ASN A 23 -34.26 -0.82 -22.16
N PHE A 24 -33.44 -1.76 -21.67
CA PHE A 24 -32.27 -2.31 -22.38
C PHE A 24 -32.34 -3.82 -22.48
N ASP A 25 -31.90 -4.36 -23.63
CA ASP A 25 -31.74 -5.80 -23.85
C ASP A 25 -30.46 -6.08 -24.66
N ILE A 26 -30.09 -7.34 -24.82
CA ILE A 26 -28.87 -7.79 -25.50
C ILE A 26 -29.23 -8.53 -26.78
N ASN A 27 -28.60 -8.15 -27.89
CA ASN A 27 -28.80 -8.82 -29.18
C ASN A 27 -27.93 -10.08 -29.34
N ASP A 28 -28.15 -10.82 -30.42
CA ASP A 28 -27.44 -12.06 -30.76
C ASP A 28 -25.90 -11.89 -30.94
N LYS A 29 -25.42 -10.65 -31.07
CA LYS A 29 -23.99 -10.30 -31.15
C LYS A 29 -23.41 -9.86 -29.79
N ASN A 30 -24.13 -10.12 -28.71
CA ASN A 30 -23.79 -9.74 -27.34
C ASN A 30 -23.57 -8.23 -27.15
N LYS A 31 -24.34 -7.38 -27.84
CA LYS A 31 -24.33 -5.92 -27.66
C LYS A 31 -25.66 -5.46 -27.06
N ALA A 32 -25.59 -4.52 -26.13
CA ALA A 32 -26.79 -3.89 -25.59
C ALA A 32 -27.45 -2.99 -26.64
N PHE A 33 -28.78 -2.97 -26.65
CA PHE A 33 -29.58 -2.06 -27.47
C PHE A 33 -30.77 -1.55 -26.64
N ILE A 34 -31.39 -0.46 -27.10
CA ILE A 34 -32.58 0.08 -26.44
C ILE A 34 -33.80 -0.77 -26.84
N LEU A 35 -34.32 -1.54 -25.89
CA LEU A 35 -35.57 -2.28 -26.06
C LEU A 35 -36.77 -1.32 -26.07
N LYS A 36 -36.76 -0.35 -25.16
CA LYS A 36 -37.82 0.65 -24.98
C LYS A 36 -37.25 1.96 -24.46
N GLN A 37 -37.60 3.07 -25.11
CA GLN A 37 -37.28 4.42 -24.60
C GLN A 37 -38.10 4.71 -23.33
N PRO A 38 -37.55 5.44 -22.35
CA PRO A 38 -38.26 5.71 -21.11
C PRO A 38 -39.55 6.49 -21.39
N ASP A 39 -40.67 5.95 -20.93
CA ASP A 39 -42.00 6.56 -21.04
C ASP A 39 -42.52 7.17 -19.71
N SER A 40 -41.76 7.02 -18.63
CA SER A 40 -42.01 7.61 -17.32
C SER A 40 -40.73 8.21 -16.71
N LYS A 41 -40.89 9.05 -15.67
CA LYS A 41 -39.73 9.63 -14.95
C LYS A 41 -38.88 8.58 -14.22
N ASP A 42 -39.51 7.51 -13.71
CA ASP A 42 -38.79 6.41 -13.05
C ASP A 42 -37.94 5.62 -14.05
N GLU A 43 -38.49 5.33 -15.24
CA GLU A 43 -37.72 4.72 -16.33
C GLU A 43 -36.59 5.64 -16.83
N GLU A 44 -36.82 6.96 -16.89
CA GLU A 44 -35.80 7.94 -17.30
C GLU A 44 -34.63 8.00 -16.31
N GLU A 45 -34.90 7.96 -15.00
CA GLU A 45 -33.85 7.92 -13.96
C GLU A 45 -33.07 6.60 -14.00
N LYS A 46 -33.75 5.46 -14.23
CA LYS A 46 -33.10 4.16 -14.42
C LYS A 46 -32.22 4.13 -15.67
N CYS A 47 -32.66 4.74 -16.78
CA CYS A 47 -31.84 4.86 -17.99
C CYS A 47 -30.60 5.74 -17.77
N GLU A 48 -30.71 6.83 -17.00
CA GLU A 48 -29.57 7.67 -16.66
C GLU A 48 -28.58 6.94 -15.73
N LYS A 49 -29.09 6.14 -14.77
CA LYS A 49 -28.25 5.23 -13.95
C LYS A 49 -27.56 4.17 -14.81
N ALA A 50 -28.26 3.58 -15.77
CA ALA A 50 -27.70 2.61 -16.72
C ALA A 50 -26.57 3.21 -17.57
N LYS A 51 -26.72 4.47 -17.97
CA LYS A 51 -25.68 5.24 -18.66
C LYS A 51 -24.45 5.45 -17.78
N ASN A 52 -24.64 5.87 -16.53
CA ASN A 52 -23.53 6.16 -15.60
C ASN A 52 -22.75 4.93 -15.14
N ILE A 53 -23.39 3.75 -15.09
CA ILE A 53 -22.72 2.48 -14.72
C ILE A 53 -22.09 1.77 -15.92
N CYS A 54 -22.25 2.29 -17.14
CA CYS A 54 -21.68 1.69 -18.33
C CYS A 54 -20.15 1.85 -18.33
N PRO A 55 -19.36 0.77 -18.22
CA PRO A 55 -17.90 0.88 -18.03
C PRO A 55 -17.13 1.42 -19.25
N VAL A 56 -17.83 1.60 -20.38
CA VAL A 56 -17.25 2.04 -21.67
C VAL A 56 -18.04 3.19 -22.30
N ASP A 57 -18.93 3.84 -21.54
CA ASP A 57 -19.76 4.98 -21.97
C ASP A 57 -20.50 4.75 -23.29
N ALA A 58 -20.99 3.53 -23.51
CA ALA A 58 -21.63 3.16 -24.77
C ALA A 58 -23.05 3.72 -24.92
N ILE A 59 -23.70 4.15 -23.82
CA ILE A 59 -25.08 4.66 -23.80
C ILE A 59 -25.05 6.19 -23.87
N ILE A 60 -25.74 6.79 -24.84
CA ILE A 60 -25.77 8.23 -25.09
C ILE A 60 -27.19 8.78 -25.11
N GLU A 61 -27.36 10.08 -24.88
CA GLU A 61 -28.65 10.77 -24.99
C GLU A 61 -28.82 11.37 -26.40
N LYS A 62 -29.92 11.06 -27.08
CA LYS A 62 -30.31 11.65 -28.38
C LYS A 62 -30.96 13.02 -28.16
N ILE A 63 -30.25 14.06 -28.60
CA ILE A 63 -30.79 15.42 -28.68
C ILE A 63 -31.89 15.45 -29.76
N LYS A 64 -33.07 16.00 -29.44
CA LYS A 64 -34.17 16.15 -30.40
C LYS A 64 -33.80 17.16 -31.49
N GLU A 65 -33.52 16.67 -32.69
CA GLU A 65 -33.55 17.49 -33.91
C GLU A 65 -35.02 17.77 -34.27
N ASN A 66 -35.47 19.03 -34.11
CA ASN A 66 -36.71 19.48 -34.71
C ASN A 66 -36.50 19.62 -36.22
N LYS A 67 -37.03 18.64 -36.96
CA LYS A 67 -37.23 18.67 -38.40
C LYS A 67 -38.42 19.55 -38.76
N GLU A 68 -38.23 20.86 -38.80
CA GLU A 68 -39.20 21.78 -39.41
C GLU A 68 -38.55 23.15 -39.64
N GLU A 69 -37.57 23.23 -40.54
CA GLU A 69 -37.18 24.45 -41.29
C GLU A 69 -35.92 24.19 -42.12
N VAL A 70 -36.00 23.37 -43.18
CA VAL A 70 -35.10 23.57 -44.33
C VAL A 70 -35.84 23.15 -45.61
N ARG A 71 -36.63 24.06 -46.17
CA ARG A 71 -36.88 24.10 -47.62
C ARG A 71 -36.55 25.51 -48.12
N ASN A 72 -35.47 25.56 -48.89
CA ASN A 72 -35.16 26.52 -49.94
C ASN A 72 -34.75 27.97 -49.58
N LEU A 73 -33.45 28.21 -49.81
CA LEU A 73 -32.87 29.25 -50.68
C LEU A 73 -32.93 30.71 -50.22
N GLU A 74 -31.87 31.17 -49.55
CA GLU A 74 -31.30 32.50 -49.77
C GLU A 74 -29.77 32.46 -49.83
N LYS A 75 -29.18 33.35 -50.64
CA LYS A 75 -27.74 33.59 -50.70
C LYS A 75 -27.29 34.15 -49.34
N ASN A 76 -26.66 33.31 -48.51
CA ASN A 76 -25.77 33.62 -47.38
C ASN A 76 -26.14 32.84 -46.11
N ASP A 77 -26.03 31.51 -46.21
CA ASP A 77 -26.11 30.63 -45.04
C ASP A 77 -24.76 30.61 -44.33
N LEU A 78 -24.80 30.62 -43.00
CA LEU A 78 -23.63 30.54 -42.15
C LEU A 78 -22.88 29.22 -42.37
N VAL A 79 -21.55 29.28 -42.47
CA VAL A 79 -20.71 28.09 -42.55
C VAL A 79 -20.29 27.67 -41.14
N PHE A 80 -20.66 26.45 -40.73
CA PHE A 80 -20.31 25.86 -39.44
C PHE A 80 -19.20 24.82 -39.53
N ALA A 81 -18.66 24.40 -38.38
CA ALA A 81 -17.55 23.43 -38.30
C ALA A 81 -17.84 22.09 -38.99
N ASN A 82 -19.08 21.63 -38.94
CA ASN A 82 -19.54 20.38 -39.56
C ASN A 82 -19.95 20.54 -41.04
N ALA A 83 -19.86 21.75 -41.61
CA ALA A 83 -20.18 21.96 -43.02
C ALA A 83 -19.18 21.20 -43.91
N ASN A 84 -19.70 20.60 -44.97
CA ASN A 84 -18.92 19.83 -45.93
C ASN A 84 -18.06 20.75 -46.79
N ILE A 85 -16.76 20.47 -46.84
CA ILE A 85 -15.79 21.33 -47.54
C ILE A 85 -16.13 21.41 -49.03
N LYS A 86 -16.45 20.29 -49.67
CA LYS A 86 -16.73 20.27 -51.11
C LYS A 86 -18.00 21.04 -51.45
N GLU A 87 -19.08 20.83 -50.70
CA GLU A 87 -20.35 21.55 -50.94
C GLU A 87 -20.18 23.06 -50.76
N THR A 88 -19.47 23.50 -49.72
CA THR A 88 -19.19 24.92 -49.48
C THR A 88 -18.30 25.52 -50.56
N LEU A 89 -17.25 24.83 -51.00
CA LEU A 89 -16.34 25.32 -52.04
C LEU A 89 -16.90 25.19 -53.47
N ASP A 90 -17.88 24.32 -53.70
CA ASP A 90 -18.66 24.29 -54.95
C ASP A 90 -19.65 25.46 -54.98
N LYS A 91 -20.24 25.83 -53.83
CA LYS A 91 -21.14 26.99 -53.68
C LYS A 91 -20.37 28.32 -53.76
N TYR A 92 -19.14 28.38 -53.24
CA TYR A 92 -18.28 29.57 -53.18
C TYR A 92 -16.84 29.26 -53.64
N PRO A 93 -16.59 29.13 -54.97
CA PRO A 93 -15.28 28.71 -55.50
C PRO A 93 -14.10 29.61 -55.12
N GLU A 94 -14.36 30.89 -54.91
CA GLU A 94 -13.38 31.92 -54.52
C GLU A 94 -12.75 31.67 -53.14
N LEU A 95 -13.44 30.96 -52.23
CA LEU A 95 -12.90 30.57 -50.93
C LEU A 95 -11.67 29.66 -51.05
N LYS A 96 -11.48 28.96 -52.19
CA LYS A 96 -10.26 28.15 -52.43
C LYS A 96 -8.99 29.00 -52.37
N ARG A 97 -9.06 30.26 -52.80
CA ARG A 97 -7.91 31.18 -52.72
C ARG A 97 -7.75 31.75 -51.31
N VAL A 98 -8.87 32.03 -50.64
CA VAL A 98 -8.90 32.56 -49.27
C VAL A 98 -8.30 31.56 -48.29
N LEU A 99 -8.73 30.29 -48.34
CA LEU A 99 -8.19 29.22 -47.49
C LEU A 99 -6.71 28.96 -47.75
N VAL A 100 -6.24 29.08 -49.00
CA VAL A 100 -4.81 28.94 -49.31
C VAL A 100 -3.96 30.08 -48.77
N LYS A 101 -4.52 31.29 -48.65
CA LYS A 101 -3.86 32.40 -47.95
C LYS A 101 -3.81 32.17 -46.45
N LEU A 102 -4.88 31.59 -45.88
CA LEU A 102 -4.94 31.24 -44.47
C LEU A 102 -3.89 30.17 -44.10
N SER A 103 -3.72 29.13 -44.93
CA SER A 103 -2.60 28.20 -44.78
C SER A 103 -2.18 27.56 -46.11
N PRO A 104 -0.86 27.50 -46.41
CA PRO A 104 -0.34 26.83 -47.61
C PRO A 104 -0.74 25.36 -47.72
N LYS A 105 -1.09 24.69 -46.60
CA LYS A 105 -1.53 23.29 -46.58
C LYS A 105 -2.87 23.07 -47.30
N PHE A 106 -3.68 24.12 -47.45
CA PHE A 106 -4.91 24.09 -48.24
C PHE A 106 -4.67 24.04 -49.75
N LYS A 107 -3.43 24.24 -50.25
CA LYS A 107 -3.10 24.16 -51.69
C LYS A 107 -3.50 22.83 -52.32
N ARG A 108 -3.44 21.74 -51.55
CA ARG A 108 -3.82 20.39 -52.00
C ARG A 108 -5.29 20.31 -52.44
N MET A 109 -6.17 21.18 -51.94
CA MET A 109 -7.58 21.23 -52.33
C MET A 109 -7.82 21.90 -53.70
N GLN A 110 -6.79 22.49 -54.30
CA GLN A 110 -6.84 22.97 -55.69
C GLN A 110 -6.58 21.84 -56.70
N ASN A 111 -6.13 20.66 -56.25
CA ASN A 111 -5.94 19.50 -57.12
C ASN A 111 -7.30 18.84 -57.44
N PRO A 112 -7.72 18.74 -58.72
CA PRO A 112 -9.03 18.23 -59.10
C PRO A 112 -9.34 16.79 -58.64
N ILE A 113 -8.32 15.93 -58.58
CA ILE A 113 -8.48 14.51 -58.22
C ILE A 113 -8.73 14.37 -56.72
N MET A 114 -7.95 15.09 -55.89
CA MET A 114 -8.14 15.12 -54.43
C MET A 114 -9.46 15.76 -54.04
N TYR A 115 -9.85 16.84 -54.74
CA TYR A 115 -11.10 17.55 -54.53
C TYR A 115 -12.34 16.69 -54.80
N ASN A 116 -12.30 15.85 -55.83
CA ASN A 116 -13.41 14.97 -56.19
C ASN A 116 -13.48 13.67 -55.38
N THR A 117 -12.45 13.36 -54.59
CA THR A 117 -12.33 12.07 -53.87
C THR A 117 -12.50 12.23 -52.36
N LEU A 118 -11.67 13.04 -51.70
CA LEU A 118 -11.60 13.12 -50.24
C LEU A 118 -12.42 14.27 -49.66
N ALA A 119 -12.51 15.41 -50.35
CA ALA A 119 -13.28 16.57 -49.88
C ALA A 119 -14.80 16.30 -49.85
N ARG A 120 -15.28 15.26 -50.56
CA ARG A 120 -16.69 14.84 -50.57
C ARG A 120 -17.19 14.44 -49.18
N PHE A 121 -16.32 13.97 -48.30
CA PHE A 121 -16.69 13.47 -46.97
C PHE A 121 -16.07 14.27 -45.82
N ALA A 122 -15.24 15.27 -46.12
CA ALA A 122 -14.50 16.02 -45.11
C ALA A 122 -15.25 17.30 -44.69
N THR A 123 -15.23 17.60 -43.39
CA THR A 123 -15.79 18.83 -42.81
C THR A 123 -14.71 19.85 -42.46
N PHE A 124 -15.07 21.12 -42.22
CA PHE A 124 -14.09 22.12 -41.77
C PHE A 124 -13.43 21.78 -40.41
N LYS A 125 -14.11 21.00 -39.55
CA LYS A 125 -13.54 20.42 -38.33
C LYS A 125 -12.46 19.36 -38.60
N ASP A 126 -12.57 18.64 -39.71
CA ASP A 126 -11.51 17.71 -40.12
C ASP A 126 -10.35 18.47 -40.75
N ALA A 127 -10.66 19.54 -41.47
CA ALA A 127 -9.66 20.44 -42.06
C ALA A 127 -8.78 21.12 -41.00
N SER A 128 -9.36 21.55 -39.87
CA SER A 128 -8.59 22.16 -38.77
C SER A 128 -7.54 21.19 -38.23
N LYS A 129 -7.91 19.92 -38.00
CA LYS A 129 -6.99 18.88 -37.53
C LYS A 129 -5.84 18.61 -38.50
N ILE A 130 -6.11 18.58 -39.81
CA ILE A 130 -5.12 18.25 -40.83
C ILE A 130 -4.18 19.43 -41.09
N THR A 131 -4.71 20.65 -41.07
CA THR A 131 -3.92 21.86 -41.37
C THR A 131 -3.18 22.39 -40.15
N GLY A 132 -3.68 22.11 -38.94
CA GLY A 132 -3.20 22.70 -37.70
C GLY A 132 -3.69 24.14 -37.50
N VAL A 133 -4.59 24.63 -38.36
CA VAL A 133 -5.26 25.93 -38.20
C VAL A 133 -6.47 25.71 -37.31
N SER A 134 -6.72 26.62 -36.37
CA SER A 134 -7.84 26.47 -35.44
C SER A 134 -9.18 26.49 -36.18
N ILE A 135 -10.17 25.78 -35.63
CA ILE A 135 -11.51 25.74 -36.23
C ILE A 135 -12.18 27.13 -36.23
N CYS A 136 -12.01 27.91 -35.16
CA CYS A 136 -12.55 29.27 -35.10
C CYS A 136 -11.95 30.15 -36.21
N GLU A 137 -10.63 30.10 -36.41
CA GLU A 137 -9.96 30.92 -37.43
C GLU A 137 -10.40 30.59 -38.86
N ILE A 138 -10.59 29.29 -39.17
CA ILE A 138 -11.15 28.85 -40.46
C ILE A 138 -12.57 29.41 -40.64
N LEU A 139 -13.42 29.30 -39.62
CA LEU A 139 -14.81 29.74 -39.71
C LEU A 139 -14.95 31.26 -39.79
N HIS A 140 -14.15 32.01 -39.03
CA HIS A 140 -14.09 33.47 -39.11
C HIS A 140 -13.64 33.90 -40.50
N THR A 141 -12.53 33.34 -41.01
CA THR A 141 -12.02 33.66 -42.36
C THR A 141 -13.05 33.40 -43.47
N ILE A 142 -13.77 32.28 -43.41
CA ILE A 142 -14.80 31.94 -44.41
C ILE A 142 -15.99 32.89 -44.29
N ASN A 143 -16.56 33.06 -43.08
CA ASN A 143 -17.78 33.84 -42.90
C ASN A 143 -17.53 35.35 -43.03
N GLU A 144 -16.33 35.85 -42.73
CA GLU A 144 -15.89 37.22 -43.00
C GLU A 144 -15.85 37.48 -44.51
N TYR A 145 -15.23 36.58 -45.27
CA TYR A 145 -15.18 36.70 -46.73
C TYR A 145 -16.58 36.69 -47.36
N LEU A 146 -17.51 35.90 -46.80
CA LEU A 146 -18.91 35.86 -47.22
C LEU A 146 -19.76 37.03 -46.68
N GLY A 147 -19.19 37.92 -45.87
CA GLY A 147 -19.87 39.09 -45.31
C GLY A 147 -20.90 38.79 -44.24
N ILE A 148 -20.87 37.59 -43.65
CA ILE A 148 -21.85 37.10 -42.65
C ILE A 148 -21.25 36.78 -41.29
N GLU A 149 -19.99 37.16 -41.06
CA GLU A 149 -19.30 36.93 -39.79
C GLU A 149 -20.07 37.42 -38.56
N LYS A 150 -20.76 38.56 -38.64
CA LYS A 150 -21.58 39.05 -37.52
C LYS A 150 -22.61 38.02 -37.02
N LYS A 151 -23.21 37.27 -37.94
CA LYS A 151 -24.14 36.18 -37.59
C LYS A 151 -23.41 35.00 -36.94
N LEU A 152 -22.15 34.74 -37.28
CA LEU A 152 -21.32 33.71 -36.65
C LEU A 152 -20.97 34.11 -35.22
N VAL A 153 -20.62 35.37 -35.01
CA VAL A 153 -20.32 35.94 -33.67
C VAL A 153 -21.52 35.87 -32.74
N GLU A 154 -22.72 36.15 -33.23
CA GLU A 154 -23.96 36.06 -32.45
C GLU A 154 -24.29 34.62 -32.03
N ASN A 155 -23.93 33.62 -32.84
CA ASN A 155 -24.20 32.20 -32.57
C ASN A 155 -23.06 31.48 -31.86
N MET A 156 -21.82 32.00 -31.92
CA MET A 156 -20.62 31.41 -31.34
C MET A 156 -19.75 32.48 -30.64
N PRO A 157 -20.27 33.14 -29.57
CA PRO A 157 -19.56 34.24 -28.89
C PRO A 157 -18.21 33.84 -28.28
N GLU A 158 -18.04 32.55 -27.99
CA GLU A 158 -16.79 31.99 -27.43
C GLU A 158 -15.62 32.04 -28.43
N CYS A 159 -15.87 31.99 -29.76
CA CYS A 159 -14.82 32.13 -30.77
C CYS A 159 -14.26 33.56 -30.86
N VAL A 160 -15.03 34.59 -30.46
CA VAL A 160 -14.60 36.01 -30.52
C VAL A 160 -13.82 36.45 -29.28
N ALA A 161 -14.07 35.83 -28.13
CA ALA A 161 -13.30 36.09 -26.92
C ALA A 161 -11.80 35.84 -27.13
N ALA A 162 -11.44 34.93 -28.04
CA ALA A 162 -10.04 34.62 -28.37
C ALA A 162 -9.33 35.71 -29.21
N MET A 163 -10.04 36.55 -29.97
CA MET A 163 -9.39 37.49 -30.91
C MET A 163 -9.26 38.94 -30.40
N LYS A 164 -9.87 39.30 -29.26
CA LYS A 164 -9.75 40.65 -28.68
C LYS A 164 -8.74 40.76 -27.52
N GLU A 165 -8.19 39.65 -27.05
CA GLU A 165 -7.25 39.62 -25.92
C GLU A 165 -5.76 39.75 -26.31
N ASP A 166 -5.44 39.92 -27.60
CA ASP A 166 -4.05 39.90 -28.09
C ASP A 166 -3.16 41.05 -27.55
N ASN A 167 -3.73 42.08 -26.92
CA ASN A 167 -2.98 43.22 -26.37
C ASN A 167 -3.12 43.40 -24.85
N GLY A 168 -3.76 42.46 -24.15
CA GLY A 168 -3.98 42.52 -22.69
C GLY A 168 -2.80 41.97 -21.89
N PHE A 169 -2.35 40.76 -22.23
CA PHE A 169 -1.31 40.05 -21.49
C PHE A 169 0.05 40.77 -21.49
N GLU A 170 0.44 41.41 -22.60
CA GLU A 170 1.67 42.22 -22.63
C GLU A 170 1.59 43.44 -21.70
N LYS A 171 0.39 44.00 -21.46
CA LYS A 171 0.18 45.14 -20.54
C LYS A 171 0.09 44.73 -19.07
N GLU A 172 -0.36 43.52 -18.81
CA GLU A 172 -0.47 42.91 -17.48
C GLU A 172 0.82 42.19 -17.05
N SER A 173 1.82 42.15 -17.95
CA SER A 173 3.18 41.69 -17.68
C SER A 173 3.79 42.40 -16.47
N SER A 174 4.14 41.62 -15.44
CA SER A 174 4.74 42.12 -14.21
C SER A 174 6.25 42.26 -14.37
N PRO A 175 6.91 43.28 -13.79
CA PRO A 175 8.36 43.31 -13.74
C PRO A 175 8.89 42.12 -12.93
N ILE A 176 9.96 41.50 -13.41
CA ILE A 176 10.58 40.34 -12.74
C ILE A 176 11.20 40.82 -11.44
N ASN A 177 10.71 40.29 -10.33
CA ASN A 177 11.29 40.48 -8.99
C ASN A 177 11.57 39.15 -8.28
N TRP A 178 11.67 38.06 -9.05
CA TRP A 178 12.02 36.70 -8.63
C TRP A 178 13.31 36.25 -9.33
N GLU A 179 14.02 35.29 -8.73
CA GLU A 179 15.18 34.65 -9.38
C GLU A 179 14.68 33.64 -10.40
N GLU A 180 15.05 33.84 -11.67
CA GLU A 180 14.61 32.97 -12.74
C GLU A 180 15.40 31.67 -12.79
N SER A 181 14.71 30.56 -13.04
CA SER A 181 15.33 29.28 -13.35
C SER A 181 16.33 29.45 -14.50
N ASN A 182 17.41 28.68 -14.49
CA ASN A 182 18.38 28.66 -15.60
C ASN A 182 17.88 27.85 -16.81
N GLU A 183 16.84 27.03 -16.63
CA GLU A 183 16.28 26.22 -17.69
C GLU A 183 15.43 27.05 -18.67
N ARG A 184 15.50 26.72 -19.95
CA ARG A 184 14.76 27.40 -21.03
C ARG A 184 13.98 26.37 -21.82
N TYR A 185 12.68 26.55 -21.86
CA TYR A 185 11.77 25.69 -22.62
C TYR A 185 11.37 26.33 -23.94
N ILE A 186 11.02 25.55 -24.95
CA ILE A 186 10.55 26.06 -26.24
C ILE A 186 9.06 25.75 -26.35
N TYR A 187 8.22 26.78 -26.50
CA TYR A 187 6.79 26.62 -26.74
C TYR A 187 6.51 26.44 -28.24
N ASN A 188 5.89 25.31 -28.59
CA ASN A 188 5.40 25.00 -29.92
C ASN A 188 4.33 23.89 -29.84
N ASN A 189 3.73 23.54 -30.98
CA ASN A 189 2.66 22.53 -31.05
C ASN A 189 3.03 21.15 -30.50
N ASN A 190 4.31 20.79 -30.42
CA ASN A 190 4.75 19.49 -29.90
C ASN A 190 5.08 19.52 -28.40
N SER A 191 5.30 20.69 -27.81
CA SER A 191 5.66 20.86 -26.39
C SER A 191 4.53 21.44 -25.53
N ILE A 192 3.43 21.85 -26.14
CA ILE A 192 2.33 22.53 -25.45
C ILE A 192 1.72 21.71 -24.31
N GLU A 193 1.47 20.41 -24.52
CA GLU A 193 0.89 19.53 -23.50
C GLU A 193 1.84 19.36 -22.30
N GLU A 194 3.13 19.18 -22.56
CA GLU A 194 4.16 19.07 -21.52
C GLU A 194 4.30 20.38 -20.73
N LEU A 195 4.28 21.53 -21.41
CA LEU A 195 4.41 22.84 -20.77
C LEU A 195 3.17 23.21 -19.95
N ILE A 196 1.98 22.85 -20.41
CA ILE A 196 0.75 22.98 -19.62
C ILE A 196 0.84 22.13 -18.36
N ASP A 197 1.26 20.87 -18.46
CA ASP A 197 1.43 19.98 -17.30
C ASP A 197 2.45 20.54 -16.30
N LYS A 198 3.63 20.97 -16.78
CA LYS A 198 4.67 21.61 -15.95
C LYS A 198 4.15 22.86 -15.26
N VAL A 199 3.50 23.78 -15.98
CA VAL A 199 2.97 25.02 -15.40
C VAL A 199 1.88 24.73 -14.38
N SER A 200 1.00 23.75 -14.63
CA SER A 200 -0.06 23.37 -13.70
C SER A 200 0.46 22.80 -12.37
N LYS A 201 1.66 22.21 -12.38
CA LYS A 201 2.30 21.56 -11.24
C LYS A 201 3.37 22.42 -10.54
N LEU A 202 3.57 23.67 -10.96
CA LEU A 202 4.51 24.59 -10.29
C LEU A 202 4.14 24.75 -8.82
N LYS A 203 5.07 24.37 -7.93
CA LYS A 203 4.91 24.53 -6.48
C LYS A 203 5.01 26.01 -6.08
N PRO A 204 4.54 26.38 -4.87
CA PRO A 204 4.76 27.72 -4.33
C PRO A 204 6.23 28.15 -4.47
N GLN A 205 6.46 29.39 -4.92
CA GLN A 205 7.79 29.96 -5.16
C GLN A 205 8.61 29.36 -6.32
N GLU A 206 8.07 28.41 -7.08
CA GLU A 206 8.73 27.93 -8.30
C GLU A 206 8.43 28.81 -9.51
N ASN A 207 9.34 28.79 -10.49
CA ASN A 207 9.18 29.49 -11.76
C ASN A 207 9.67 28.67 -12.95
N ILE A 208 9.18 29.05 -14.14
CA ILE A 208 9.58 28.47 -15.42
C ILE A 208 9.75 29.57 -16.46
N VAL A 209 10.77 29.43 -17.31
CA VAL A 209 11.06 30.36 -18.40
C VAL A 209 10.99 29.64 -19.74
N MET A 210 10.31 30.23 -20.71
CA MET A 210 10.20 29.69 -22.05
C MET A 210 10.32 30.73 -23.15
N LEU A 211 10.70 30.23 -24.33
CA LEU A 211 10.84 30.96 -25.58
C LEU A 211 9.77 30.50 -26.55
N SER A 212 9.14 31.44 -27.23
CA SER A 212 8.09 31.18 -28.20
C SER A 212 8.21 32.10 -29.41
N VAL A 213 7.93 31.58 -30.60
CA VAL A 213 7.92 32.40 -31.83
C VAL A 213 6.66 33.27 -31.88
N GLU A 214 5.58 32.82 -31.25
CA GLU A 214 4.28 33.52 -31.15
C GLU A 214 3.84 33.67 -29.68
N LEU A 215 2.91 34.57 -29.39
CA LEU A 215 2.43 34.76 -28.02
C LEU A 215 1.67 33.50 -27.55
N PRO A 216 2.11 32.80 -26.48
CA PRO A 216 1.52 31.51 -26.08
C PRO A 216 0.20 31.71 -25.31
N LEU A 217 -0.87 32.07 -26.02
CA LEU A 217 -2.16 32.48 -25.44
C LEU A 217 -2.80 31.42 -24.55
N GLU A 218 -2.76 30.15 -24.95
CA GLU A 218 -3.37 29.05 -24.17
C GLU A 218 -2.71 28.90 -22.80
N LEU A 219 -1.39 29.06 -22.76
CA LEU A 219 -0.63 28.98 -21.53
C LEU A 219 -0.84 30.22 -20.67
N LEU A 220 -0.91 31.41 -21.27
CA LEU A 220 -1.20 32.66 -20.54
C LEU A 220 -2.58 32.64 -19.88
N LYS A 221 -3.59 32.07 -20.55
CA LYS A 221 -4.92 31.89 -19.95
C LYS A 221 -4.89 30.97 -18.73
N LEU A 222 -4.14 29.86 -18.81
CA LEU A 222 -3.92 28.97 -17.68
C LEU A 222 -3.25 29.71 -16.51
N VAL A 223 -2.17 30.45 -16.78
CA VAL A 223 -1.39 31.20 -15.79
C VAL A 223 -2.25 32.23 -15.06
N VAL A 224 -3.08 32.98 -15.79
CA VAL A 224 -4.04 33.93 -15.21
C VAL A 224 -5.08 33.19 -14.36
N GLY A 225 -5.63 32.07 -14.85
CA GLY A 225 -6.58 31.24 -14.10
C GLY A 225 -6.00 30.70 -12.79
N LEU A 226 -4.71 30.31 -12.78
CA LEU A 226 -3.99 29.84 -11.61
C LEU A 226 -3.57 30.98 -10.66
N LYS A 227 -3.74 32.24 -11.08
CA LYS A 227 -3.31 33.48 -10.39
C LYS A 227 -1.79 33.54 -10.17
N PHE A 228 -1.02 33.03 -11.13
CA PHE A 228 0.43 33.15 -11.10
C PHE A 228 0.89 34.50 -11.66
N LYS A 229 2.07 34.95 -11.26
CA LYS A 229 2.71 36.11 -11.87
C LYS A 229 3.39 35.69 -13.16
N TYR A 230 3.43 36.59 -14.14
CA TYR A 230 4.18 36.36 -15.35
C TYR A 230 4.79 37.65 -15.89
N ASN A 231 5.87 37.48 -16.64
CA ASN A 231 6.52 38.53 -17.39
C ASN A 231 6.69 38.09 -18.85
N ILE A 232 6.40 39.00 -19.77
CA ILE A 232 6.56 38.84 -21.21
C ILE A 232 7.55 39.88 -21.71
N GLU A 233 8.61 39.42 -22.35
CA GLU A 233 9.52 40.27 -23.13
C GLU A 233 9.42 39.91 -24.60
N LYS A 234 9.19 40.91 -25.45
CA LYS A 234 9.10 40.74 -26.90
C LYS A 234 10.31 41.35 -27.58
N ASN A 235 11.14 40.49 -28.18
CA ASN A 235 12.25 40.89 -29.05
C ASN A 235 12.02 40.34 -30.47
N ARG A 236 12.86 39.39 -30.92
CA ARG A 236 12.62 38.60 -32.15
C ARG A 236 11.68 37.40 -31.90
N GLU A 237 11.65 36.95 -30.65
CA GLU A 237 10.82 35.89 -30.11
C GLU A 237 10.26 36.40 -28.78
N TYR A 238 9.20 35.76 -28.30
CA TYR A 238 8.60 35.98 -26.99
C TYR A 238 9.37 35.19 -25.92
N ARG A 239 9.81 35.89 -24.88
CA ARG A 239 10.30 35.27 -23.65
C ARG A 239 9.22 35.40 -22.58
N LEU A 240 8.74 34.27 -22.08
CA LEU A 240 7.73 34.20 -21.04
C LEU A 240 8.35 33.62 -19.76
N SER A 241 8.27 34.37 -18.66
CA SER A 241 8.65 33.94 -17.31
C SER A 241 7.40 33.82 -16.47
N ILE A 242 7.10 32.63 -15.92
CA ILE A 242 5.92 32.36 -15.09
C ILE A 242 6.40 32.02 -13.69
N PHE A 243 5.82 32.63 -12.67
CA PHE A 243 6.18 32.46 -11.27
C PHE A 243 4.94 32.20 -10.41
N ASN A 244 4.95 31.09 -9.67
CA ASN A 244 3.92 30.81 -8.67
C ASN A 244 4.19 31.65 -7.41
N SER A 245 3.61 32.84 -7.36
CA SER A 245 3.77 33.77 -6.24
C SER A 245 2.95 33.41 -5.00
N LYS A 246 2.23 32.27 -4.98
CA LYS A 246 1.50 31.85 -3.79
C LYS A 246 2.51 31.54 -2.69
N SER A 247 2.19 31.96 -1.47
CA SER A 247 2.78 31.38 -0.27
C SER A 247 2.08 30.06 -0.01
N GLU A 248 2.84 29.05 0.42
CA GLU A 248 2.27 27.78 0.87
C GLU A 248 1.41 28.07 2.12
N GLU A 249 0.08 28.12 1.97
CA GLU A 249 -0.81 28.06 3.13
C GLU A 249 -0.82 26.62 3.61
N ILE A 250 0.06 26.33 4.57
CA ILE A 250 0.04 25.08 5.31
C ILE A 250 -1.20 25.10 6.21
N VAL A 251 -2.31 24.55 5.73
CA VAL A 251 -3.49 24.28 6.57
C VAL A 251 -3.05 23.20 7.57
N ASP A 252 -3.14 23.49 8.87
CA ASP A 252 -2.80 22.52 9.91
C ASP A 252 -3.62 21.25 9.66
N TRP A 253 -2.96 20.10 9.59
CA TRP A 253 -3.62 18.82 9.33
C TRP A 253 -4.75 18.54 10.32
N LYS A 254 -4.68 19.11 11.53
CA LYS A 254 -5.72 19.00 12.56
C LYS A 254 -7.07 19.57 12.11
N ASP A 255 -7.05 20.57 11.25
CA ASP A 255 -8.26 21.21 10.70
C ASP A 255 -8.88 20.39 9.57
N ARG A 256 -8.09 19.53 8.91
CA ARG A 256 -8.53 18.63 7.81
C ARG A 256 -8.53 17.14 8.17
N LYS A 257 -8.28 16.78 9.43
CA LYS A 257 -8.14 15.38 9.89
C LYS A 257 -9.38 14.51 9.59
N ASP A 258 -10.56 15.13 9.51
CA ASP A 258 -11.83 14.45 9.28
C ASP A 258 -12.06 14.10 7.79
N GLU A 259 -11.21 14.60 6.90
CA GLU A 259 -11.20 14.28 5.46
C GLU A 259 -10.39 13.01 5.15
N PHE A 260 -9.59 12.54 6.11
CA PHE A 260 -8.74 11.37 5.94
C PHE A 260 -9.56 10.08 5.76
N GLU A 261 -8.99 9.14 4.99
CA GLU A 261 -9.66 7.88 4.70
C GLU A 261 -9.86 7.04 5.96
N ILE A 262 -11.07 6.50 6.14
CA ILE A 262 -11.43 5.68 7.29
C ILE A 262 -11.01 4.22 7.06
N LEU A 263 -10.26 3.70 8.02
CA LEU A 263 -9.96 2.28 8.20
C LEU A 263 -10.66 1.79 9.48
N ASP A 264 -11.85 1.20 9.35
CA ASP A 264 -12.56 0.59 10.48
C ASP A 264 -12.18 -0.89 10.63
N VAL A 265 -11.53 -1.22 11.75
CA VAL A 265 -11.01 -2.57 12.00
C VAL A 265 -11.84 -3.35 13.02
N ARG A 266 -12.94 -2.78 13.53
CA ARG A 266 -13.72 -3.38 14.63
C ARG A 266 -14.48 -4.65 14.22
N THR A 267 -14.82 -4.75 12.93
CA THR A 267 -15.57 -5.87 12.34
C THR A 267 -14.66 -6.97 11.80
N MET A 268 -13.34 -6.77 11.78
CA MET A 268 -12.41 -7.73 11.23
C MET A 268 -12.28 -8.95 12.15
N GLU A 269 -12.35 -10.14 11.55
CA GLU A 269 -12.16 -11.42 12.25
C GLU A 269 -10.67 -11.73 12.43
N SER A 270 -9.82 -11.30 11.50
CA SER A 270 -8.37 -11.45 11.51
C SER A 270 -7.65 -10.21 12.03
N ASP A 271 -6.37 -10.35 12.38
CA ASP A 271 -5.54 -9.24 12.86
C ASP A 271 -5.46 -8.08 11.86
N PRO A 272 -5.87 -6.85 12.25
CA PRO A 272 -5.72 -5.71 11.36
C PRO A 272 -4.29 -5.13 11.37
N PHE A 273 -3.38 -5.55 12.25
CA PHE A 273 -2.05 -4.95 12.38
C PHE A 273 -1.31 -4.83 11.04
N ASP A 274 -1.26 -5.92 10.26
CA ASP A 274 -0.61 -5.93 8.94
C ASP A 274 -1.26 -4.91 7.98
N ILE A 275 -2.58 -4.74 8.05
CA ILE A 275 -3.35 -3.84 7.18
C ILE A 275 -3.10 -2.39 7.57
N ILE A 276 -3.05 -2.10 8.89
CA ILE A 276 -2.74 -0.77 9.41
C ILE A 276 -1.32 -0.37 9.01
N ILE A 277 -0.35 -1.27 9.17
CA ILE A 277 1.03 -1.03 8.79
C ILE A 277 1.17 -0.82 7.27
N LYS A 278 0.52 -1.68 6.47
CA LYS A 278 0.51 -1.52 5.01
C LYS A 278 -0.12 -0.19 4.58
N LYS A 279 -1.20 0.24 5.25
CA LYS A 279 -1.82 1.54 5.01
C LYS A 279 -0.84 2.67 5.32
N ALA A 280 -0.21 2.64 6.48
CA ALA A 280 0.79 3.62 6.88
C ALA A 280 1.94 3.74 5.86
N TYR A 281 2.45 2.62 5.35
CA TYR A 281 3.52 2.64 4.32
C TYR A 281 3.05 3.17 2.97
N SER A 282 1.78 3.01 2.62
CA SER A 282 1.24 3.48 1.34
C SER A 282 0.98 5.00 1.27
N LEU A 283 1.03 5.70 2.41
CA LEU A 283 0.68 7.11 2.50
C LEU A 283 1.84 8.03 2.10
N GLU A 284 1.51 9.10 1.38
CA GLU A 284 2.43 10.18 1.03
C GLU A 284 2.63 11.15 2.20
N GLU A 285 3.66 11.98 2.17
CA GLU A 285 3.82 13.06 3.14
C GLU A 285 2.61 14.01 3.12
N ASP A 286 2.31 14.64 4.25
CA ASP A 286 1.14 15.51 4.43
C ASP A 286 -0.22 14.81 4.18
N SER A 287 -0.25 13.48 4.22
CA SER A 287 -1.49 12.69 4.13
C SER A 287 -1.76 11.91 5.41
N GLY A 288 -2.95 11.34 5.54
CA GLY A 288 -3.34 10.66 6.76
C GLY A 288 -4.50 9.68 6.59
N PHE A 289 -4.81 8.97 7.67
CA PHE A 289 -5.93 8.02 7.74
C PHE A 289 -6.56 8.03 9.14
N ILE A 290 -7.83 7.65 9.22
CA ILE A 290 -8.58 7.53 10.46
C ILE A 290 -8.72 6.04 10.78
N LEU A 291 -8.09 5.59 11.87
CA LEU A 291 -8.29 4.24 12.37
C LEU A 291 -9.44 4.22 13.37
N ILE A 292 -10.45 3.38 13.13
CA ILE A 292 -11.52 3.14 14.09
C ILE A 292 -11.35 1.75 14.72
N GLN A 293 -11.20 1.70 16.04
CA GLN A 293 -11.04 0.44 16.77
C GLN A 293 -11.75 0.40 18.14
N LYS A 294 -11.65 -0.72 18.85
CA LYS A 294 -12.39 -0.98 20.10
C LYS A 294 -11.72 -0.43 21.36
N PHE A 295 -10.44 -0.08 21.32
CA PHE A 295 -9.66 0.40 22.48
C PHE A 295 -8.63 1.46 22.05
N ASN A 296 -7.83 2.01 22.95
CA ASN A 296 -6.76 2.95 22.60
C ASN A 296 -5.43 2.20 22.37
N PRO A 297 -4.88 2.14 21.14
CA PRO A 297 -3.70 1.33 20.81
C PRO A 297 -2.41 2.13 20.99
N ILE A 298 -2.04 2.43 22.24
CA ILE A 298 -0.86 3.25 22.56
C ILE A 298 0.43 2.71 21.89
N PRO A 299 0.76 1.41 21.92
CA PRO A 299 1.95 0.86 21.27
C PRO A 299 1.98 1.11 19.78
N MET A 300 0.87 0.88 19.09
CA MET A 300 0.79 1.11 17.66
C MET A 300 0.87 2.61 17.32
N ILE A 301 0.24 3.46 18.13
CA ILE A 301 0.42 4.92 18.02
C ILE A 301 1.90 5.27 18.17
N ASN A 302 2.58 4.76 19.19
CA ASN A 302 4.00 5.01 19.42
C ASN A 302 4.85 4.51 18.25
N MET A 303 4.55 3.33 17.72
CA MET A 303 5.23 2.77 16.57
C MET A 303 5.04 3.64 15.31
N LEU A 304 3.80 4.04 15.01
CA LEU A 304 3.51 4.91 13.86
C LEU A 304 4.12 6.30 14.04
N ASN A 305 4.10 6.85 15.26
CA ASN A 305 4.77 8.12 15.57
C ASN A 305 6.25 8.06 15.25
N GLU A 306 6.90 6.93 15.59
CA GLU A 306 8.31 6.69 15.28
C GLU A 306 8.56 6.38 13.79
N MET A 307 7.51 6.07 13.02
CA MET A 307 7.50 5.98 11.54
C MET A 307 7.23 7.34 10.86
N GLY A 308 7.28 8.45 11.61
CA GLY A 308 7.07 9.79 11.07
C GLY A 308 5.61 10.24 11.06
N PHE A 309 4.73 9.52 11.76
CA PHE A 309 3.36 10.00 11.96
C PHE A 309 3.25 10.88 13.21
N GLU A 310 2.13 11.57 13.30
CA GLU A 310 1.57 12.12 14.52
C GLU A 310 0.11 11.73 14.60
N SER A 311 -0.45 11.74 15.81
CA SER A 311 -1.79 11.21 16.03
C SER A 311 -2.62 12.01 17.00
N ILE A 312 -3.93 12.06 16.76
CA ILE A 312 -4.96 12.50 17.72
C ILE A 312 -5.84 11.30 18.04
N VAL A 313 -6.17 11.11 19.33
CA VAL A 313 -7.08 10.06 19.78
C VAL A 313 -8.36 10.71 20.29
N ASP A 314 -9.50 10.20 19.85
CA ASP A 314 -10.84 10.65 20.24
C ASP A 314 -11.70 9.46 20.68
N GLU A 315 -12.03 9.41 21.97
CA GLU A 315 -12.85 8.35 22.57
C GLU A 315 -14.34 8.69 22.43
N LYS A 316 -14.95 8.30 21.31
CA LYS A 316 -16.36 8.64 21.02
C LYS A 316 -17.36 7.96 21.97
N ARG A 317 -17.17 6.66 22.24
CA ARG A 317 -18.02 5.86 23.14
C ARG A 317 -17.33 4.57 23.56
N ARG A 318 -17.95 3.82 24.47
CA ARG A 318 -17.46 2.51 24.91
C ARG A 318 -17.28 1.59 23.69
N ASN A 319 -16.08 1.04 23.50
CA ASN A 319 -15.66 0.22 22.36
C ASN A 319 -15.61 0.94 21.00
N GLU A 320 -15.45 2.27 21.00
CA GLU A 320 -15.24 3.05 19.78
C GLU A 320 -14.25 4.19 20.03
N VAL A 321 -13.03 3.96 19.57
CA VAL A 321 -11.92 4.90 19.62
C VAL A 321 -11.53 5.25 18.19
N TRP A 322 -11.47 6.54 17.89
CA TRP A 322 -11.04 7.08 16.61
C TRP A 322 -9.61 7.61 16.77
N ILE A 323 -8.69 7.13 15.96
CA ILE A 323 -7.31 7.60 15.94
C ILE A 323 -7.02 8.21 14.57
N TYR A 324 -6.72 9.50 14.54
CA TYR A 324 -6.35 10.23 13.33
C TYR A 324 -4.84 10.18 13.23
N PHE A 325 -4.29 9.58 12.18
CA PHE A 325 -2.86 9.55 11.89
C PHE A 325 -2.54 10.50 10.74
N HIS A 326 -1.53 11.35 10.92
CA HIS A 326 -1.01 12.26 9.90
C HIS A 326 0.48 11.98 9.68
N LYS A 327 0.91 11.81 8.43
CA LYS A 327 2.30 11.61 8.06
C LYS A 327 2.99 12.96 7.88
N LYS A 328 3.99 13.24 8.72
CA LYS A 328 4.68 14.53 8.72
C LYS A 328 5.38 14.80 7.39
N VAL A 329 5.43 16.06 7.01
CA VAL A 329 6.33 16.54 5.95
C VAL A 329 7.74 16.56 6.49
N LEU A 330 8.63 15.81 5.85
CA LEU A 330 10.02 15.70 6.26
C LEU A 330 10.83 16.84 5.62
N ILE A 331 11.71 17.45 6.40
CA ILE A 331 12.60 18.53 5.93
C ILE A 331 13.74 17.90 5.10
N GLU A 332 14.36 18.63 4.16
CA GLU A 332 15.38 18.09 3.22
C GLU A 332 16.54 17.33 3.90
N GLU A 333 17.00 17.76 5.08
CA GLU A 333 17.99 17.03 5.87
C GLU A 333 17.49 15.65 6.33
N GLU A 334 16.18 15.52 6.62
CA GLU A 334 15.54 14.25 6.99
C GLU A 334 15.22 13.39 5.76
N LYS A 335 14.93 13.99 4.61
CA LYS A 335 14.72 13.29 3.33
C LYS A 335 15.99 12.63 2.81
N THR A 336 17.11 13.35 2.85
CA THR A 336 18.42 12.81 2.47
C THR A 336 18.80 11.64 3.38
N ALA A 337 18.49 11.73 4.67
CA ALA A 337 18.70 10.65 5.64
C ALA A 337 17.74 9.44 5.47
N ILE A 338 16.68 9.55 4.67
CA ILE A 338 15.72 8.47 4.37
C ILE A 338 16.03 7.78 3.05
N GLU A 339 16.51 8.50 2.03
CA GLU A 339 16.96 7.89 0.77
C GLU A 339 18.16 6.95 0.95
N ASP A 340 19.00 7.20 1.97
CA ASP A 340 20.12 6.32 2.35
C ASP A 340 19.69 5.07 3.14
N LYS A 341 18.40 4.91 3.49
CA LYS A 341 17.93 3.77 4.29
C LYS A 341 17.74 2.52 3.45
N ILE A 342 18.09 1.40 4.05
CA ILE A 342 17.92 0.09 3.42
C ILE A 342 16.50 -0.41 3.67
N ASP A 343 15.80 -0.75 2.60
CA ASP A 343 14.50 -1.40 2.68
C ASP A 343 14.62 -2.83 3.24
N VAL A 344 13.85 -3.15 4.27
CA VAL A 344 13.93 -4.43 4.99
C VAL A 344 12.54 -5.03 5.23
N VAL A 345 12.37 -6.31 4.94
CA VAL A 345 11.20 -7.09 5.34
C VAL A 345 11.51 -7.91 6.59
N ILE A 346 10.71 -7.71 7.64
CA ILE A 346 10.86 -8.37 8.94
C ILE A 346 9.69 -9.32 9.15
N GLN A 347 9.95 -10.50 9.70
CA GLN A 347 8.88 -11.41 10.10
C GLN A 347 9.14 -12.18 11.39
N SER A 348 8.09 -12.67 12.02
CA SER A 348 8.20 -13.55 13.18
C SER A 348 7.12 -14.62 13.19
N ALA A 349 7.48 -15.83 13.59
CA ALA A 349 6.54 -16.92 13.87
C ALA A 349 6.55 -17.34 15.35
N THR A 350 7.22 -16.57 16.21
CA THR A 350 7.38 -16.94 17.62
C THR A 350 7.00 -15.76 18.52
N PRO A 351 5.81 -15.78 19.14
CA PRO A 351 5.33 -14.71 20.03
C PRO A 351 6.28 -14.35 21.18
N VAL A 352 7.07 -15.33 21.62
CA VAL A 352 8.10 -15.15 22.65
C VAL A 352 9.11 -14.05 22.30
N ALA A 353 9.37 -13.78 21.01
CA ALA A 353 10.34 -12.77 20.56
C ALA A 353 9.75 -11.36 20.46
N TYR A 354 8.43 -11.21 20.58
CA TYR A 354 7.72 -9.96 20.30
C TYR A 354 8.21 -8.77 21.14
N PRO A 355 8.40 -8.87 22.46
CA PRO A 355 8.88 -7.73 23.26
C PRO A 355 10.27 -7.26 22.83
N VAL A 356 11.17 -8.20 22.51
CA VAL A 356 12.52 -7.91 22.04
C VAL A 356 12.48 -7.26 20.67
N MET A 357 11.68 -7.81 19.74
CA MET A 357 11.49 -7.24 18.41
C MET A 357 10.92 -5.82 18.50
N MET A 358 9.86 -5.59 19.28
CA MET A 358 9.31 -4.24 19.44
C MET A 358 10.35 -3.27 19.99
N ARG A 359 11.14 -3.69 20.99
CA ARG A 359 12.20 -2.83 21.53
C ARG A 359 13.30 -2.54 20.50
N LEU A 360 13.69 -3.53 19.70
CA LEU A 360 14.67 -3.37 18.63
C LEU A 360 14.20 -2.33 17.60
N LEU A 361 12.95 -2.39 17.18
CA LEU A 361 12.39 -1.46 16.19
C LEU A 361 12.30 -0.01 16.71
N GLN A 362 12.36 0.20 18.03
CA GLN A 362 12.44 1.53 18.64
C GLN A 362 13.86 2.12 18.63
N SER A 363 14.89 1.33 18.31
CA SER A 363 16.28 1.79 18.26
C SER A 363 16.45 2.94 17.25
N LYS A 364 17.06 4.04 17.70
CA LYS A 364 17.39 5.17 16.83
C LYS A 364 18.38 4.77 15.73
N LYS A 365 19.33 3.86 16.03
CA LYS A 365 20.32 3.41 15.03
C LYS A 365 19.65 2.60 13.93
N ILE A 366 18.75 1.67 14.31
CA ILE A 366 17.97 0.90 13.36
C ILE A 366 17.10 1.82 12.52
N ARG A 367 16.30 2.70 13.15
CA ARG A 367 15.42 3.63 12.44
C ARG A 367 16.13 4.60 11.50
N LYS A 368 17.38 4.96 11.78
CA LYS A 368 18.21 5.78 10.88
C LYS A 368 18.77 5.00 9.69
N SER A 369 18.86 3.68 9.79
CA SER A 369 19.56 2.84 8.81
C SER A 369 18.61 1.99 7.97
N VAL A 370 17.39 1.72 8.46
CA VAL A 370 16.43 0.84 7.78
C VAL A 370 15.09 1.50 7.57
N ASN A 371 14.47 1.18 6.45
CA ASN A 371 13.06 1.41 6.17
C ASN A 371 12.35 0.05 6.17
N ILE A 372 11.45 -0.18 7.11
CA ILE A 372 10.75 -1.48 7.21
C ILE A 372 9.68 -1.49 6.11
N LYS A 373 9.75 -2.36 5.11
CA LYS A 373 8.69 -2.43 4.07
C LYS A 373 7.48 -3.22 4.52
N GLU A 374 7.72 -4.27 5.29
CA GLU A 374 6.69 -5.19 5.75
C GLU A 374 7.17 -5.79 7.07
N LEU A 375 6.29 -5.78 8.08
CA LEU A 375 6.47 -6.48 9.33
C LEU A 375 5.36 -7.53 9.42
N LYS A 376 5.71 -8.81 9.28
CA LYS A 376 4.75 -9.90 9.20
C LYS A 376 4.81 -10.84 10.40
N VAL A 377 3.69 -11.00 11.07
CA VAL A 377 3.52 -12.01 12.13
C VAL A 377 2.76 -13.22 11.57
N TRP A 378 3.27 -14.43 11.84
CA TRP A 378 2.73 -15.68 11.30
C TRP A 378 2.09 -16.55 12.37
N GLU A 379 0.89 -17.06 12.07
CA GLU A 379 0.30 -18.20 12.76
C GLU A 379 0.78 -19.54 12.17
N GLU A 380 0.99 -19.59 10.85
CA GLU A 380 1.35 -20.80 10.12
C GLU A 380 2.85 -20.88 9.83
N THR A 381 3.52 -21.89 10.41
CA THR A 381 4.97 -22.09 10.28
C THR A 381 5.42 -22.33 8.82
N GLU A 382 4.61 -22.98 7.98
CA GLU A 382 4.98 -23.27 6.59
C GLU A 382 5.11 -22.01 5.75
N LYS A 383 4.16 -21.07 5.90
CA LYS A 383 4.19 -19.78 5.20
C LYS A 383 5.37 -18.92 5.65
N HIS A 384 5.65 -18.92 6.96
CA HIS A 384 6.81 -18.26 7.55
C HIS A 384 8.14 -18.75 6.94
N LEU A 385 8.35 -20.07 6.87
CA LEU A 385 9.56 -20.62 6.25
C LEU A 385 9.63 -20.34 4.75
N GLY A 386 8.50 -20.40 4.05
CA GLY A 386 8.42 -20.09 2.62
C GLY A 386 8.94 -18.70 2.27
N TRP A 387 8.70 -17.67 3.10
CA TRP A 387 9.19 -16.31 2.84
C TRP A 387 10.71 -16.18 2.98
N ILE A 388 11.32 -16.92 3.91
CA ILE A 388 12.78 -16.93 4.06
C ILE A 388 13.43 -17.69 2.93
N VAL A 389 12.93 -18.89 2.63
CA VAL A 389 13.50 -19.75 1.58
C VAL A 389 13.43 -19.05 0.22
N ASN A 390 12.34 -18.32 -0.06
CA ASN A 390 12.17 -17.58 -1.32
C ASN A 390 12.78 -16.17 -1.29
N GLY A 391 13.49 -15.81 -0.21
CA GLY A 391 14.21 -14.53 -0.09
C GLY A 391 13.31 -13.29 -0.02
N LYS A 392 12.03 -13.45 0.34
CA LYS A 392 11.07 -12.35 0.53
C LYS A 392 11.29 -11.61 1.86
N ALA A 393 11.71 -12.31 2.90
CA ALA A 393 12.03 -11.72 4.20
C ALA A 393 13.55 -11.64 4.41
N ASP A 394 14.02 -10.51 4.95
CA ASP A 394 15.44 -10.25 5.21
C ASP A 394 15.82 -10.61 6.65
N ILE A 395 14.92 -10.34 7.59
CA ILE A 395 15.10 -10.60 9.02
C ILE A 395 13.93 -11.45 9.53
N SER A 396 14.24 -12.49 10.30
CA SER A 396 13.24 -13.34 10.91
C SER A 396 13.56 -13.74 12.35
N PHE A 397 12.54 -13.74 13.20
CA PHE A 397 12.61 -14.38 14.51
C PHE A 397 11.98 -15.77 14.43
N SER A 398 12.79 -16.80 14.69
CA SER A 398 12.44 -18.19 14.36
C SER A 398 12.91 -19.17 15.44
N ALA A 399 12.16 -20.27 15.58
CA ALA A 399 12.56 -21.39 16.44
C ALA A 399 13.79 -22.11 15.86
N LEU A 400 14.75 -22.48 16.71
CA LEU A 400 15.98 -23.16 16.33
C LEU A 400 15.70 -24.46 15.57
N ILE A 401 14.68 -25.21 15.94
CA ILE A 401 14.34 -26.49 15.31
C ILE A 401 14.04 -26.37 13.82
N THR A 402 13.59 -25.20 13.34
CA THR A 402 13.31 -25.00 11.91
C THR A 402 14.58 -24.88 11.07
N SER A 403 15.74 -24.62 11.70
CA SER A 403 17.03 -24.51 11.00
C SER A 403 17.43 -25.78 10.27
N GLY A 404 17.01 -26.98 10.74
CA GLY A 404 17.26 -28.24 10.04
C GLY A 404 16.73 -28.21 8.59
N LYS A 405 15.54 -27.64 8.40
CA LYS A 405 14.90 -27.49 7.07
C LYS A 405 15.55 -26.42 6.19
N LEU A 406 16.45 -25.60 6.74
CA LEU A 406 17.05 -24.44 6.07
C LEU A 406 18.51 -24.66 5.67
N LYS A 407 19.05 -25.86 5.87
CA LYS A 407 20.43 -26.24 5.52
C LYS A 407 20.84 -25.92 4.08
N ASN A 408 19.89 -25.94 3.15
CA ASN A 408 20.12 -25.66 1.73
C ASN A 408 19.71 -24.24 1.30
N SER A 409 19.28 -23.41 2.25
CA SER A 409 18.87 -22.03 2.02
C SER A 409 20.02 -21.07 2.30
N ASP A 410 20.07 -19.95 1.58
CA ASP A 410 21.05 -18.89 1.84
C ASP A 410 20.61 -18.03 3.03
N VAL A 411 20.90 -18.51 4.24
CA VAL A 411 20.50 -17.88 5.51
C VAL A 411 21.60 -17.97 6.56
N LYS A 412 21.58 -17.05 7.52
CA LYS A 412 22.45 -17.02 8.70
C LYS A 412 21.62 -16.90 9.98
N ILE A 413 22.03 -17.57 11.06
CA ILE A 413 21.40 -17.53 12.39
C ILE A 413 22.48 -17.12 13.39
N PRO A 414 22.88 -15.84 13.40
CA PRO A 414 24.07 -15.40 14.13
C PRO A 414 23.90 -15.39 15.66
N ALA A 415 22.66 -15.40 16.15
CA ALA A 415 22.39 -15.36 17.58
C ALA A 415 21.12 -16.11 17.97
N LEU A 416 21.20 -16.81 19.11
CA LEU A 416 20.03 -17.28 19.86
C LEU A 416 19.83 -16.39 21.08
N PHE A 417 18.58 -16.14 21.44
CA PHE A 417 18.27 -15.34 22.62
C PHE A 417 17.13 -15.85 23.48
N VAL A 418 16.41 -16.88 23.04
CA VAL A 418 15.28 -17.46 23.79
C VAL A 418 15.66 -18.85 24.26
N TRP A 419 15.52 -19.06 25.56
CA TRP A 419 15.86 -20.31 26.22
C TRP A 419 14.74 -20.78 27.15
N ASP A 420 14.72 -22.06 27.49
CA ASP A 420 13.88 -22.64 28.55
C ASP A 420 12.37 -22.40 28.33
N ASN A 421 11.92 -22.51 27.09
CA ASN A 421 10.61 -22.04 26.64
C ASN A 421 9.43 -22.99 26.94
N PHE A 422 9.63 -24.22 27.42
CA PHE A 422 8.56 -25.23 27.57
C PHE A 422 8.40 -25.72 29.01
N VAL A 423 7.16 -25.99 29.41
CA VAL A 423 6.80 -26.57 30.70
C VAL A 423 5.61 -27.54 30.57
N ILE A 424 5.49 -28.46 31.53
CA ILE A 424 4.22 -29.16 31.79
C ILE A 424 3.52 -28.48 32.95
N LEU A 425 2.24 -28.14 32.76
CA LEU A 425 1.38 -27.62 33.82
C LEU A 425 0.36 -28.68 34.25
N THR A 426 0.13 -28.80 35.55
CA THR A 426 -0.91 -29.67 36.12
C THR A 426 -1.84 -28.91 37.03
N ARG A 427 -3.15 -29.23 37.00
CA ARG A 427 -4.17 -28.69 37.93
C ARG A 427 -4.16 -29.38 39.31
N TYR A 428 -3.32 -30.39 39.47
CA TYR A 428 -3.09 -31.14 40.70
C TYR A 428 -1.62 -31.08 41.10
N LYS A 429 -1.30 -31.52 42.33
CA LYS A 429 0.08 -31.54 42.82
C LYS A 429 0.91 -32.56 42.05
N ALA A 430 1.97 -32.10 41.38
CA ALA A 430 2.93 -32.94 40.66
C ALA A 430 4.33 -32.31 40.76
N ASN A 431 5.35 -33.10 41.06
CA ASN A 431 6.74 -32.65 41.23
C ASN A 431 7.65 -33.12 40.08
N GLY A 432 7.20 -34.09 39.27
CA GLY A 432 7.96 -34.65 38.17
C GLY A 432 7.13 -35.56 37.27
N LEU A 433 7.81 -36.23 36.33
CA LEU A 433 7.16 -37.08 35.32
C LEU A 433 6.44 -38.31 35.90
N GLU A 434 6.89 -38.84 37.05
CA GLU A 434 6.22 -39.94 37.74
C GLU A 434 4.76 -39.59 38.11
N ASP A 435 4.52 -38.36 38.59
CA ASP A 435 3.22 -37.92 39.09
C ASP A 435 2.17 -37.72 37.97
N ILE A 436 2.59 -37.75 36.70
CA ILE A 436 1.70 -37.59 35.54
C ILE A 436 1.49 -38.89 34.76
N LYS A 437 2.03 -40.02 35.23
CA LYS A 437 1.76 -41.34 34.65
C LYS A 437 0.27 -41.67 34.66
N GLY A 438 -0.19 -42.29 33.57
CA GLY A 438 -1.58 -42.69 33.34
C GLY A 438 -2.56 -41.53 33.11
N LYS A 439 -2.09 -40.27 33.18
CA LYS A 439 -2.90 -39.06 32.98
C LYS A 439 -2.90 -38.68 31.50
N GLU A 440 -3.97 -38.00 31.09
CA GLU A 440 -4.04 -37.42 29.74
C GLU A 440 -3.19 -36.16 29.66
N ILE A 441 -2.27 -36.11 28.70
CA ILE A 441 -1.33 -35.01 28.48
C ILE A 441 -1.68 -34.35 27.16
N TYR A 442 -2.25 -33.15 27.22
CA TYR A 442 -2.63 -32.40 26.02
C TYR A 442 -1.39 -31.70 25.47
N ALA A 443 -1.02 -32.05 24.23
CA ALA A 443 0.20 -31.62 23.59
C ALA A 443 -0.08 -30.76 22.34
N PRO A 444 0.75 -29.73 22.07
CA PRO A 444 0.60 -28.92 20.88
C PRO A 444 0.98 -29.70 19.62
N LEU A 445 0.41 -29.28 18.49
CA LEU A 445 0.57 -29.84 17.15
C LEU A 445 0.04 -31.29 17.09
N PHE A 446 0.82 -32.21 16.56
CA PHE A 446 0.49 -33.62 16.34
C PHE A 446 1.61 -34.51 16.87
N GLU A 447 1.39 -35.82 16.86
CA GLU A 447 2.27 -36.79 17.52
C GLU A 447 3.72 -36.80 17.02
N ASP A 448 3.92 -36.64 15.72
CA ASP A 448 5.26 -36.61 15.12
C ASP A 448 5.91 -35.23 15.14
N ALA A 449 5.24 -34.22 15.71
CA ALA A 449 5.80 -32.88 15.80
C ALA A 449 6.90 -32.79 16.87
N PRO A 450 7.86 -31.86 16.73
CA PRO A 450 8.99 -31.74 17.66
C PRO A 450 8.60 -31.62 19.15
N PRO A 451 7.56 -30.87 19.57
CA PRO A 451 7.18 -30.82 20.98
C PRO A 451 6.83 -32.19 21.56
N ALA A 452 6.06 -32.99 20.83
CA ALA A 452 5.68 -34.34 21.25
C ALA A 452 6.91 -35.27 21.28
N LYS A 453 7.70 -35.33 20.20
CA LYS A 453 8.92 -36.15 20.14
C LYS A 453 9.93 -35.80 21.24
N ILE A 454 10.19 -34.53 21.50
CA ILE A 454 11.08 -34.08 22.58
C ILE A 454 10.54 -34.51 23.94
N THR A 455 9.22 -34.41 24.17
CA THR A 455 8.62 -34.86 25.43
C THR A 455 8.77 -36.37 25.61
N LYS A 456 8.52 -37.15 24.56
CA LYS A 456 8.69 -38.61 24.59
C LYS A 456 10.13 -38.99 24.91
N TYR A 457 11.11 -38.33 24.27
CA TYR A 457 12.53 -38.48 24.61
C TYR A 457 12.80 -38.16 26.08
N LEU A 458 12.30 -37.03 26.59
CA LEU A 458 12.49 -36.64 27.99
C LEU A 458 11.93 -37.70 28.96
N ILE A 459 10.79 -38.31 28.64
CA ILE A 459 10.18 -39.39 29.42
C ILE A 459 11.06 -40.64 29.39
N GLN A 460 11.43 -41.11 28.20
CA GLN A 460 12.20 -42.34 28.00
C GLN A 460 13.61 -42.23 28.60
N ALA A 461 14.31 -41.12 28.35
CA ALA A 461 15.64 -40.88 28.87
C ALA A 461 15.65 -40.64 30.40
N SER A 462 14.48 -40.32 30.99
CA SER A 462 14.29 -40.30 32.45
C SER A 462 14.02 -41.70 33.04
N GLY A 463 14.03 -42.75 32.21
CA GLY A 463 13.86 -44.14 32.63
C GLY A 463 12.41 -44.60 32.73
N PHE A 464 11.45 -43.85 32.16
CA PHE A 464 10.05 -44.24 32.15
C PHE A 464 9.64 -44.91 30.83
N ASP A 465 8.69 -45.83 30.91
CA ASP A 465 8.04 -46.39 29.72
C ASP A 465 7.10 -45.37 29.10
N ILE A 466 7.15 -45.20 27.79
CA ILE A 466 6.31 -44.21 27.11
C ILE A 466 4.83 -44.64 27.09
N ASP A 467 4.56 -45.94 27.15
CA ASP A 467 3.20 -46.49 27.15
C ASP A 467 2.42 -46.14 28.43
N ASP A 468 3.13 -45.74 29.49
CA ASP A 468 2.52 -45.22 30.72
C ASP A 468 1.93 -43.80 30.55
N PHE A 469 2.18 -43.11 29.43
CA PHE A 469 1.82 -41.70 29.21
C PHE A 469 0.81 -41.57 28.07
N LYS A 470 -0.34 -40.94 28.35
CA LYS A 470 -1.44 -40.83 27.38
C LYS A 470 -1.45 -39.45 26.73
N PHE A 471 -0.84 -39.32 25.56
CA PHE A 471 -0.85 -38.07 24.81
C PHE A 471 -2.21 -37.84 24.13
N LYS A 472 -2.70 -36.60 24.20
CA LYS A 472 -3.87 -36.11 23.48
C LYS A 472 -3.50 -34.93 22.60
N TYR A 473 -3.98 -34.96 21.36
CA TYR A 473 -3.77 -33.92 20.37
C TYR A 473 -5.14 -33.33 19.96
N GLY A 474 -5.14 -32.08 19.50
CA GLY A 474 -6.32 -31.47 18.91
C GLY A 474 -6.56 -31.97 17.49
N GLU A 475 -7.78 -31.79 16.97
CA GLU A 475 -8.16 -32.12 15.59
C GLU A 475 -8.29 -30.82 14.77
N PRO A 476 -7.61 -30.65 13.62
CA PRO A 476 -6.62 -31.57 13.03
C PRO A 476 -5.25 -31.55 13.73
N PHE A 477 -4.98 -30.56 14.58
CA PHE A 477 -3.80 -30.51 15.45
C PHE A 477 -4.05 -29.60 16.66
N GLY A 478 -3.27 -29.78 17.74
CA GLY A 478 -3.36 -28.99 18.97
C GLY A 478 -2.79 -27.57 18.81
N ARG A 479 -3.64 -26.54 18.91
CA ARG A 479 -3.16 -25.13 18.96
C ARG A 479 -2.79 -24.74 20.39
N PRO A 480 -1.63 -24.08 20.64
CA PRO A 480 -1.23 -23.66 21.98
C PRO A 480 -2.28 -22.82 22.72
N GLU A 481 -2.95 -21.91 22.02
CA GLU A 481 -3.99 -21.03 22.58
C GLU A 481 -5.21 -21.84 23.06
N LYS A 482 -5.55 -22.90 22.30
CA LYS A 482 -6.65 -23.80 22.65
C LYS A 482 -6.30 -24.65 23.87
N ILE A 483 -5.09 -25.21 23.91
CA ILE A 483 -4.60 -26.02 25.04
C ILE A 483 -4.53 -25.17 26.32
N TYR A 484 -4.02 -23.94 26.21
CA TYR A 484 -4.07 -22.95 27.30
C TYR A 484 -5.51 -22.73 27.80
N SER A 485 -6.46 -22.50 26.88
CA SER A 485 -7.87 -22.29 27.24
C SER A 485 -8.49 -23.51 27.92
N ASP A 486 -8.21 -24.71 27.42
CA ASP A 486 -8.72 -25.96 27.98
C ASP A 486 -8.14 -26.23 29.38
N PHE A 487 -6.87 -25.89 29.62
CA PHE A 487 -6.29 -25.94 30.96
C PHE A 487 -6.96 -24.98 31.94
N VAL A 488 -7.10 -23.71 31.55
CA VAL A 488 -7.71 -22.68 32.40
C VAL A 488 -9.18 -22.96 32.67
N THR A 489 -9.90 -23.60 31.74
CA THR A 489 -11.32 -23.95 31.92
C THR A 489 -11.55 -25.30 32.58
N GLY A 490 -10.48 -26.04 32.92
CA GLY A 490 -10.57 -27.35 33.57
C GLY A 490 -11.00 -28.49 32.63
N LYS A 491 -10.94 -28.28 31.32
CA LYS A 491 -11.15 -29.33 30.30
C LYS A 491 -9.92 -30.22 30.13
N ALA A 492 -8.73 -29.70 30.44
CA ALA A 492 -7.48 -30.42 30.47
C ALA A 492 -6.78 -30.22 31.82
N ASP A 493 -6.42 -31.32 32.49
CA ASP A 493 -5.73 -31.27 33.79
C ASP A 493 -4.21 -31.21 33.66
N THR A 494 -3.66 -31.75 32.57
CA THR A 494 -2.21 -31.79 32.29
C THR A 494 -1.96 -31.34 30.87
N VAL A 495 -1.15 -30.29 30.71
CA VAL A 495 -0.86 -29.69 29.41
C VAL A 495 0.63 -29.42 29.22
N ILE A 496 1.08 -29.53 27.98
CA ILE A 496 2.40 -29.03 27.55
C ILE A 496 2.17 -27.66 26.93
N LEU A 497 2.82 -26.64 27.48
CA LEU A 497 2.75 -25.27 26.96
C LEU A 497 4.15 -24.70 26.79
N ARG A 498 4.27 -23.80 25.81
CA ARG A 498 5.43 -22.94 25.64
C ARG A 498 5.14 -21.53 26.15
N GLU A 499 6.17 -20.73 26.39
CA GLU A 499 5.96 -19.30 26.58
C GLU A 499 5.56 -18.64 25.23
N PRO A 500 4.71 -17.60 25.26
CA PRO A 500 4.11 -16.97 26.46
C PRO A 500 2.81 -17.63 26.97
N GLU A 501 2.27 -18.64 26.28
CA GLU A 501 0.97 -19.25 26.62
C GLU A 501 0.99 -19.95 28.00
N ALA A 502 2.14 -20.49 28.41
CA ALA A 502 2.35 -21.05 29.74
C ALA A 502 2.18 -20.00 30.84
N ALA A 503 2.83 -18.84 30.74
CA ALA A 503 2.64 -17.74 31.68
C ALA A 503 1.20 -17.23 31.72
N TYR A 504 0.51 -17.16 30.57
CA TYR A 504 -0.90 -16.76 30.52
C TYR A 504 -1.78 -17.74 31.30
N ALA A 505 -1.53 -19.04 31.16
CA ALA A 505 -2.20 -20.09 31.96
C ALA A 505 -1.95 -19.87 33.45
N ILE A 506 -0.69 -19.70 33.85
CA ILE A 506 -0.27 -19.54 35.24
C ILE A 506 -0.92 -18.31 35.86
N LYS A 507 -0.87 -17.16 35.17
CA LYS A 507 -1.49 -15.92 35.64
C LYS A 507 -3.00 -16.08 35.81
N ALA A 508 -3.68 -16.66 34.82
CA ALA A 508 -5.12 -16.87 34.89
C ALA A 508 -5.54 -17.77 36.07
N MET A 509 -4.75 -18.81 36.37
CA MET A 509 -5.00 -19.69 37.52
C MET A 509 -4.72 -19.00 38.85
N LYS A 510 -3.62 -18.23 38.94
CA LYS A 510 -3.26 -17.41 40.10
C LYS A 510 -4.35 -16.38 40.43
N ASP A 511 -4.90 -15.70 39.44
CA ASP A 511 -5.97 -14.72 39.61
C ASP A 511 -7.27 -15.33 40.13
N ARG A 512 -7.49 -16.63 39.88
CA ARG A 512 -8.62 -17.40 40.41
C ARG A 512 -8.35 -18.05 41.77
N GLY A 513 -7.13 -17.91 42.30
CA GLY A 513 -6.71 -18.58 43.52
C GLY A 513 -6.58 -20.11 43.38
N GLU A 514 -6.49 -20.62 42.15
CA GLU A 514 -6.37 -22.04 41.86
C GLU A 514 -4.90 -22.46 41.84
N LYS A 515 -4.57 -23.51 42.61
CA LYS A 515 -3.20 -24.05 42.67
C LYS A 515 -2.92 -24.94 41.47
N ILE A 516 -1.74 -24.78 40.90
CA ILE A 516 -1.20 -25.60 39.81
C ILE A 516 0.23 -26.03 40.15
N SER A 517 0.73 -27.05 39.47
CA SER A 517 2.16 -27.40 39.52
C SER A 517 2.83 -27.15 38.17
N ILE A 518 4.11 -26.86 38.20
CA ILE A 518 4.94 -26.57 37.03
C ILE A 518 6.09 -27.57 37.02
N ILE A 519 6.16 -28.40 35.99
CA ILE A 519 7.29 -29.31 35.76
C ILE A 519 8.15 -28.68 34.65
N SER A 520 9.38 -28.32 35.00
CA SER A 520 10.32 -27.61 34.10
C SER A 520 11.00 -28.57 33.12
N TYR A 521 10.91 -28.28 31.82
CA TYR A 521 11.70 -29.02 30.81
C TYR A 521 13.18 -28.81 31.00
N ASN A 522 13.61 -27.60 31.33
CA ASN A 522 15.01 -27.32 31.59
C ASN A 522 15.57 -28.23 32.70
N LYS A 523 14.80 -28.44 33.77
CA LYS A 523 15.22 -29.31 34.86
C LYS A 523 15.38 -30.76 34.39
N ILE A 524 14.36 -31.33 33.75
CA ILE A 524 14.40 -32.71 33.24
C ILE A 524 15.55 -32.87 32.22
N TRP A 525 15.69 -31.92 31.31
CA TRP A 525 16.74 -31.92 30.29
C TRP A 525 18.14 -31.94 30.91
N ASN A 526 18.40 -31.16 31.96
CA ASN A 526 19.71 -31.12 32.62
C ASN A 526 19.99 -32.32 33.53
N GLU A 527 18.96 -33.02 34.02
CA GLU A 527 19.11 -34.29 34.74
C GLU A 527 19.64 -35.39 33.81
N ILE A 528 19.16 -35.41 32.56
CA ILE A 528 19.57 -36.34 31.50
C ILE A 528 20.90 -35.90 30.87
N ASN A 529 20.98 -34.64 30.44
CA ASN A 529 22.09 -34.05 29.70
C ASN A 529 22.92 -33.15 30.62
N LYS A 530 23.61 -33.76 31.58
CA LYS A 530 24.37 -33.03 32.61
C LYS A 530 25.39 -32.07 31.98
N GLY A 531 25.37 -30.82 32.46
CA GLY A 531 26.29 -29.77 32.02
C GLY A 531 25.85 -28.99 30.78
N PHE A 532 24.71 -29.34 30.16
CA PHE A 532 24.20 -28.63 28.98
C PHE A 532 23.77 -27.19 29.28
N GLY A 533 23.10 -26.98 30.42
CA GLY A 533 22.57 -25.69 30.86
C GLY A 533 21.22 -25.36 30.22
N SER A 534 21.01 -24.10 29.84
CA SER A 534 19.73 -23.64 29.27
C SER A 534 19.39 -24.30 27.93
N PHE A 535 18.12 -24.68 27.77
CA PHE A 535 17.57 -25.37 26.61
C PHE A 535 17.31 -24.37 25.46
N PRO A 536 17.99 -24.49 24.31
CA PRO A 536 17.86 -23.52 23.22
C PRO A 536 16.47 -23.57 22.60
N ASN A 537 15.94 -22.40 22.21
CA ASN A 537 14.61 -22.35 21.60
C ASN A 537 14.50 -21.50 20.34
N ALA A 538 14.90 -20.23 20.39
CA ALA A 538 14.70 -19.32 19.26
C ALA A 538 15.77 -18.22 19.20
N GLY A 539 15.91 -17.64 18.00
CA GLY A 539 16.88 -16.59 17.73
C GLY A 539 16.53 -15.77 16.51
N ILE A 540 17.53 -14.99 16.08
CA ILE A 540 17.43 -14.18 14.86
C ILE A 540 18.02 -14.95 13.69
N LEU A 541 17.28 -14.95 12.58
CA LEU A 541 17.64 -15.52 11.30
C LEU A 541 17.68 -14.38 10.30
N LEU A 542 18.75 -14.31 9.52
CA LEU A 542 18.99 -13.30 8.49
C LEU A 542 19.10 -13.98 7.13
N LYS A 543 18.59 -13.33 6.09
CA LYS A 543 18.88 -13.73 4.71
C LYS A 543 20.38 -13.59 4.44
N GLY A 544 21.01 -14.60 3.87
CA GLY A 544 22.45 -14.61 3.66
C GLY A 544 22.92 -13.46 2.77
N GLU A 545 22.23 -13.22 1.66
CA GLU A 545 22.45 -12.05 0.79
C GLU A 545 22.39 -10.72 1.57
N PHE A 546 21.43 -10.56 2.49
CA PHE A 546 21.32 -9.34 3.32
C PHE A 546 22.57 -9.13 4.17
N THR A 547 23.10 -10.19 4.78
CA THR A 547 24.31 -10.10 5.61
C THR A 547 25.56 -9.72 4.80
N ARG A 548 25.71 -10.27 3.59
CA ARG A 548 26.86 -9.99 2.73
C ARG A 548 26.77 -8.62 2.06
N LYS A 549 25.56 -8.18 1.70
CA LYS A 549 25.34 -6.88 1.06
C LYS A 549 25.42 -5.72 2.05
N TYR A 550 25.02 -5.94 3.30
CA TYR A 550 24.96 -4.91 4.34
C TYR A 550 25.65 -5.37 5.63
N PRO A 551 26.98 -5.61 5.62
CA PRO A 551 27.71 -6.15 6.78
C PRO A 551 27.70 -5.18 7.98
N GLU A 552 27.89 -3.88 7.75
CA GLU A 552 27.84 -2.88 8.82
C GLU A 552 26.44 -2.75 9.44
N LEU A 553 25.39 -2.78 8.61
CA LEU A 553 24.02 -2.80 9.12
C LEU A 553 23.74 -4.07 9.93
N THR A 554 24.24 -5.22 9.46
CA THR A 554 24.11 -6.50 10.17
C THR A 554 24.75 -6.44 11.55
N LYS A 555 25.94 -5.84 11.65
CA LYS A 555 26.61 -5.62 12.93
C LYS A 555 25.78 -4.72 13.86
N VAL A 556 25.31 -3.57 13.34
CA VAL A 556 24.45 -2.65 14.11
C VAL A 556 23.16 -3.34 14.56
N LEU A 557 22.54 -4.15 13.70
CA LEU A 557 21.34 -4.92 14.01
C LEU A 557 21.56 -5.86 15.20
N LEU A 558 22.68 -6.58 15.24
CA LEU A 558 22.98 -7.53 16.31
C LEU A 558 23.37 -6.84 17.62
N GLU A 559 24.11 -5.74 17.54
CA GLU A 559 24.39 -4.88 18.70
C GLU A 559 23.08 -4.34 19.31
N GLU A 560 22.20 -3.78 18.49
CA GLU A 560 20.93 -3.22 18.96
C GLU A 560 19.96 -4.33 19.42
N LEU A 561 20.02 -5.54 18.85
CA LEU A 561 19.27 -6.69 19.35
C LEU A 561 19.72 -7.07 20.77
N LYS A 562 21.03 -7.11 21.01
CA LYS A 562 21.59 -7.38 22.33
C LYS A 562 21.17 -6.32 23.35
N GLU A 563 21.21 -5.04 22.97
CA GLU A 563 20.71 -3.94 23.81
C GLU A 563 19.20 -4.02 24.05
N ALA A 564 18.42 -4.41 23.05
CA ALA A 564 16.99 -4.62 23.21
C ALA A 564 16.68 -5.73 24.22
N ILE A 565 17.40 -6.85 24.16
CA ILE A 565 17.28 -7.96 25.12
C ILE A 565 17.63 -7.49 26.54
N ASN A 566 18.76 -6.79 26.70
CA ASN A 566 19.17 -6.24 27.99
C ASN A 566 18.13 -5.26 28.54
N TRP A 567 17.56 -4.41 27.69
CA TRP A 567 16.52 -3.48 28.09
C TRP A 567 15.25 -4.20 28.53
N VAL A 568 14.76 -5.19 27.76
CA VAL A 568 13.57 -5.98 28.12
C VAL A 568 13.78 -6.68 29.47
N ASN A 569 14.97 -7.26 29.68
CA ASN A 569 15.31 -7.93 30.93
C ASN A 569 15.24 -7.00 32.15
N ASN A 570 15.65 -5.75 31.99
CA ASN A 570 15.70 -4.75 33.07
C ASN A 570 14.41 -3.91 33.20
N ASN A 571 13.51 -3.96 32.22
CA ASN A 571 12.33 -3.10 32.13
C ASN A 571 11.06 -3.90 31.81
N ARG A 572 10.82 -4.98 32.55
CA ARG A 572 9.74 -5.97 32.29
C ARG A 572 8.37 -5.32 32.09
N LYS A 573 7.98 -4.42 32.98
CA LYS A 573 6.71 -3.68 32.89
C LYS A 573 6.61 -2.82 31.63
N ALA A 574 7.61 -1.99 31.36
CA ALA A 574 7.62 -1.15 30.17
C ALA A 574 7.66 -1.99 28.88
N ALA A 575 8.34 -3.15 28.90
CA ALA A 575 8.35 -4.10 27.79
C ALA A 575 6.98 -4.75 27.57
N ALA A 576 6.24 -5.06 28.65
CA ALA A 576 4.87 -5.54 28.56
C ALA A 576 3.94 -4.46 27.95
N GLU A 577 4.03 -3.23 28.43
CA GLU A 577 3.31 -2.08 27.89
C GLU A 577 3.67 -1.81 26.42
N LEU A 578 4.93 -2.04 26.01
CA LEU A 578 5.35 -1.86 24.62
C LEU A 578 4.80 -2.94 23.68
N SER A 579 4.52 -4.14 24.18
CA SER A 579 4.22 -5.31 23.34
C SER A 579 2.78 -5.81 23.44
N PHE A 580 1.93 -5.22 24.29
CA PHE A 580 0.60 -5.75 24.56
C PHE A 580 -0.33 -5.81 23.36
N ASP A 581 -0.26 -4.81 22.47
CA ASP A 581 -1.06 -4.81 21.23
C ASP A 581 -0.69 -6.01 20.35
N MET A 582 0.60 -6.24 20.14
CA MET A 582 1.10 -7.33 19.29
C MET A 582 0.93 -8.71 19.94
N MET A 583 1.04 -8.80 21.27
CA MET A 583 0.82 -10.04 22.03
C MET A 583 -0.65 -10.34 22.30
N ARG A 584 -1.54 -9.35 22.15
CA ARG A 584 -3.00 -9.47 22.34
C ARG A 584 -3.38 -10.00 23.72
N GLN A 585 -2.64 -9.58 24.74
CA GLN A 585 -2.90 -9.95 26.13
C GLN A 585 -2.82 -8.71 27.03
N PRO A 586 -3.53 -8.72 28.17
CA PRO A 586 -3.36 -7.72 29.21
C PRO A 586 -1.89 -7.57 29.65
N VAL A 587 -1.48 -6.34 29.96
CA VAL A 587 -0.11 -6.00 30.36
C VAL A 587 0.37 -6.88 31.52
N ASP A 588 -0.46 -7.11 32.54
CA ASP A 588 -0.10 -7.92 33.70
C ASP A 588 0.15 -9.40 33.38
N ARG A 589 -0.48 -9.95 32.33
CA ARG A 589 -0.17 -11.30 31.83
C ARG A 589 1.15 -11.35 31.08
N ILE A 590 1.48 -10.28 30.36
CA ILE A 590 2.73 -10.17 29.62
C ILE A 590 3.88 -9.93 30.60
N GLU A 591 3.66 -9.18 31.68
CA GLU A 591 4.60 -9.06 32.78
C GLU A 591 4.90 -10.45 33.39
N GLU A 592 3.89 -11.26 33.70
CA GLU A 592 4.10 -12.63 34.21
C GLU A 592 4.90 -13.49 33.20
N PHE A 593 4.66 -13.33 31.90
CA PHE A 593 5.49 -13.97 30.87
C PHE A 593 6.94 -13.49 30.92
N LEU A 594 7.14 -12.18 30.95
CA LEU A 594 8.46 -11.57 30.95
C LEU A 594 9.23 -11.90 32.21
N ASP A 595 8.59 -12.10 33.36
CA ASP A 595 9.27 -12.52 34.60
C ASP A 595 9.78 -13.97 34.53
N ARG A 596 9.24 -14.78 33.63
CA ARG A 596 9.54 -16.21 33.50
C ARG A 596 10.50 -16.53 32.37
N VAL A 597 10.37 -15.84 31.24
CA VAL A 597 11.14 -16.13 30.04
C VAL A 597 12.63 -15.87 30.24
N ASN A 598 13.46 -16.82 29.80
CA ASN A 598 14.90 -16.69 29.84
C ASN A 598 15.43 -16.07 28.54
N PHE A 599 15.61 -14.75 28.54
CA PHE A 599 16.30 -14.07 27.46
C PHE A 599 17.80 -13.90 27.74
N LYS A 600 18.63 -14.64 27.00
CA LYS A 600 20.11 -14.55 27.06
C LYS A 600 20.67 -14.54 25.65
N TYR A 601 21.30 -13.45 25.24
CA TYR A 601 21.95 -13.36 23.93
C TYR A 601 23.22 -14.24 23.88
N VAL A 602 23.31 -15.16 22.91
CA VAL A 602 24.46 -16.05 22.67
C VAL A 602 24.79 -16.07 21.17
N GLU A 603 26.07 -15.90 20.84
CA GLU A 603 26.61 -15.81 19.48
C GLU A 603 27.97 -16.52 19.38
N GLY A 604 28.56 -16.57 18.18
CA GLY A 604 29.92 -17.05 17.95
C GLY A 604 30.12 -18.53 18.28
N ASP A 605 31.31 -18.89 18.77
CA ASP A 605 31.66 -20.29 19.04
C ASP A 605 30.79 -20.92 20.14
N GLU A 606 30.39 -20.15 21.18
CA GLU A 606 29.46 -20.64 22.22
C GLU A 606 28.12 -21.07 21.59
N LEU A 607 27.63 -20.29 20.62
CA LEU A 607 26.40 -20.63 19.89
C LEU A 607 26.58 -21.92 19.08
N VAL A 608 27.65 -21.99 18.28
CA VAL A 608 27.91 -23.13 17.39
C VAL A 608 28.04 -24.42 18.19
N ASP A 609 28.77 -24.40 19.31
CA ASP A 609 28.94 -25.55 20.19
C ASP A 609 27.61 -26.00 20.80
N LYS A 610 26.80 -25.06 21.28
CA LYS A 610 25.47 -25.37 21.85
C LYS A 610 24.53 -25.96 20.81
N VAL A 611 24.51 -25.40 19.61
CA VAL A 611 23.67 -25.89 18.51
C VAL A 611 24.12 -27.29 18.10
N LYS A 612 25.42 -27.51 17.94
CA LYS A 612 25.97 -28.83 17.60
C LYS A 612 25.56 -29.88 18.65
N GLN A 613 25.81 -29.61 19.93
CA GLN A 613 25.43 -30.53 21.02
C GLN A 613 23.93 -30.81 21.05
N TYR A 614 23.10 -29.78 20.83
CA TYR A 614 21.65 -29.91 20.81
C TYR A 614 21.19 -30.82 19.66
N PHE A 615 21.61 -30.54 18.43
CA PHE A 615 21.19 -31.32 17.27
C PHE A 615 21.80 -32.72 17.26
N ASP A 616 23.02 -32.92 17.76
CA ASP A 616 23.61 -34.27 17.91
C ASP A 616 22.69 -35.17 18.76
N ILE A 617 22.09 -34.63 19.84
CA ILE A 617 21.10 -35.34 20.64
C ILE A 617 19.83 -35.59 19.82
N LEU A 618 19.28 -34.57 19.16
CA LEU A 618 18.03 -34.73 18.40
C LEU A 618 18.13 -35.76 17.27
N VAL A 619 19.29 -35.83 16.60
CA VAL A 619 19.55 -36.77 15.51
C VAL A 619 19.72 -38.18 16.06
N LYS A 620 20.48 -38.34 17.15
CA LYS A 620 20.67 -39.62 17.82
C LYS A 620 19.34 -40.25 18.26
N GLU A 621 18.39 -39.42 18.67
CA GLU A 621 17.10 -39.83 19.22
C GLU A 621 15.95 -39.79 18.17
N ASP A 622 16.28 -39.68 16.87
CA ASP A 622 15.32 -39.68 15.74
C ASP A 622 14.21 -38.62 15.85
N ILE A 623 14.54 -37.50 16.50
CA ILE A 623 13.67 -36.32 16.61
C ILE A 623 13.77 -35.50 15.33
N VAL A 624 14.97 -35.41 14.75
CA VAL A 624 15.27 -34.69 13.50
C VAL A 624 16.09 -35.59 12.58
N ASN A 625 15.71 -35.65 11.30
CA ASN A 625 16.27 -36.59 10.32
C ASN A 625 17.52 -36.06 9.58
N ASP A 626 18.13 -34.96 10.03
CA ASP A 626 19.18 -34.24 9.30
C ASP A 626 20.57 -34.45 9.92
N VAL A 627 21.60 -34.54 9.08
CA VAL A 627 23.00 -34.63 9.54
C VAL A 627 23.55 -33.26 9.91
N VAL A 628 24.08 -33.14 11.13
CA VAL A 628 24.85 -32.00 11.62
C VAL A 628 26.24 -32.02 10.97
N ASP A 629 26.36 -31.40 9.80
CA ASP A 629 27.62 -31.24 9.08
C ASP A 629 28.09 -29.77 9.10
N ASP A 630 29.28 -29.53 8.54
CA ASP A 630 29.87 -28.19 8.49
C ASP A 630 28.97 -27.19 7.75
N LYS A 631 28.22 -27.64 6.74
CA LYS A 631 27.27 -26.80 6.00
C LYS A 631 26.16 -26.30 6.92
N PHE A 632 25.58 -27.19 7.73
CA PHE A 632 24.58 -26.83 8.72
C PHE A 632 25.14 -25.87 9.79
N LEU A 633 26.32 -26.19 10.34
CA LEU A 633 26.93 -25.36 11.38
C LEU A 633 27.35 -23.98 10.86
N ASN A 634 27.71 -23.86 9.58
CA ASN A 634 28.06 -22.57 8.97
C ASN A 634 26.91 -21.57 8.91
N MET A 635 25.65 -22.02 9.03
CA MET A 635 24.51 -21.11 9.16
C MET A 635 24.62 -20.28 10.43
N PHE A 636 25.26 -20.77 11.48
CA PHE A 636 25.36 -20.12 12.79
C PHE A 636 26.59 -19.20 12.93
N LYS A 637 27.33 -19.00 11.83
CA LYS A 637 28.50 -18.13 11.76
C LYS A 637 28.25 -17.01 10.77
N LEU A 638 28.56 -15.77 11.14
CA LEU A 638 28.67 -14.68 10.16
C LEU A 638 29.94 -14.89 9.32
N ASP A 639 29.87 -14.48 8.06
CA ASP A 639 30.97 -14.59 7.10
C ASP A 639 32.10 -13.58 7.39
#